data_AF-A0A132BED5-F1
#
_entry.id   AF-A0A132BED5-F1
#
_cell.length_a   1.000
_cell.length_b   1.000
_cell.length_c   1.000
_cell.angle_alpha   90.00
_cell.angle_beta   90.00
_cell.angle_gamma   90.00
#
_symmetry.space_group_name_H-M   'P 1'
#
loop_
_entity.id
_entity.type
_entity.pdbx_description
1 polymer ?
#
loop_
_entity_poly.entity_id
_entity_poly.type
_entity_poly.pdbx_seq_one_letter_code
_entity_poly.pdbx_strand_id
1 'polypeptide(L)'
;MTPAPENMLASALHLASSSIGRLHSVTYFPLPSSTSHPNTHTRSLNALLTNLICRPGAIRYLPTSSSFTQQTTDELKGAHTFNTDTQTLLKSKKYIPPISTSRPLSMETQANDEEGSSISKSLGLENVYPLGLIGKLPLELRLQLYELLLVNPMLAKPESISRDKDFGALVRYDLHPAILRTCRRIHEEATPTLYSNNTFFISFAPCSSWIYDLKNMSLCPLTRYMACAYDPPRKCYPTNGTISCFGQVKKWRVLLSRAVGRLFDNEYQAAFTFSRFCSLISVTTQKSIEIILIPASQRLGEVHMDEKWYQSTNIVLRPIGLLKGVEILTFRHSKREDFDGNSPQGIITRLDRDLPSTNTLISLRSLAIGESPVESPSRLWESLIRYARVFEPNPMYAQEMDRNVLDIYLAIYRSTPNASLEKIHTPQSSFILGEHPVEIALWQARVAAESLDGIRFKQERDVVVTYLEQQFRTILAAHIRVRNYIERRQFAGMLFDAGALVPRNETESRIMSQKLYIPTALLEEYARSLVRDMAPDVYENYAVYHLDMQQCPEDFDNSERQISTKKLHEALALGDWEKSKLEFRSACDAMDKRFETVIEARHNLFSADVTGDHQCEVVVDKEVYAGSIDWEKNKVGESEVQDDEDIDF
;
A
#
# COMPACT_ATOMS: atom_id res chain seq x y z
N MET A 1 41.13 -82.22 15.87
CA MET A 1 40.25 -82.41 14.68
C MET A 1 40.17 -81.07 13.97
N THR A 2 40.98 -80.94 12.93
CA THR A 2 41.13 -79.85 11.96
C THR A 2 40.04 -79.91 10.86
N PRO A 3 39.92 -78.94 9.92
CA PRO A 3 40.16 -77.48 10.01
C PRO A 3 39.17 -76.60 9.18
N ALA A 4 39.47 -75.29 9.15
CA ALA A 4 38.97 -74.19 8.30
C ALA A 4 39.24 -74.38 6.76
N PRO A 5 38.99 -73.40 5.82
CA PRO A 5 39.55 -72.02 5.78
C PRO A 5 38.50 -70.92 5.37
N GLU A 6 38.65 -69.60 5.53
CA GLU A 6 39.73 -68.60 5.28
C GLU A 6 40.04 -68.25 3.80
N ASN A 7 39.89 -66.96 3.44
CA ASN A 7 40.69 -66.13 2.50
C ASN A 7 39.94 -64.79 2.24
N MET A 8 40.36 -63.61 2.70
CA MET A 8 41.56 -62.76 2.47
C MET A 8 41.40 -61.69 1.37
N LEU A 9 41.30 -60.43 1.85
CA LEU A 9 42.10 -59.21 1.52
C LEU A 9 42.42 -58.77 0.06
N ALA A 10 41.95 -57.56 -0.24
CA ALA A 10 42.67 -56.34 -0.65
C ALA A 10 43.53 -56.19 -1.94
N SER A 11 43.38 -54.99 -2.52
CA SER A 11 44.41 -54.10 -3.12
C SER A 11 44.64 -54.00 -4.64
N ALA A 12 44.46 -52.76 -5.11
CA ALA A 12 45.37 -51.90 -5.90
C ALA A 12 45.58 -52.07 -7.43
N LEU A 13 45.24 -50.96 -8.13
CA LEU A 13 45.94 -50.26 -9.24
C LEU A 13 47.31 -50.81 -9.70
N HIS A 14 47.52 -50.98 -11.02
CA HIS A 14 48.08 -49.99 -11.99
C HIS A 14 48.75 -50.64 -13.25
N LEU A 15 48.66 -49.91 -14.39
CA LEU A 15 49.57 -49.87 -15.58
C LEU A 15 49.46 -51.00 -16.64
N ALA A 16 49.61 -50.77 -17.95
CA ALA A 16 50.44 -49.82 -18.72
C ALA A 16 49.79 -49.44 -20.09
N SER A 17 49.89 -48.19 -20.60
CA SER A 17 50.93 -47.61 -21.52
C SER A 17 51.03 -48.33 -22.87
N SER A 18 51.02 -47.72 -24.06
CA SER A 18 51.83 -46.59 -24.60
C SER A 18 51.21 -46.11 -25.95
N SER A 19 51.45 -44.92 -26.54
CA SER A 19 52.74 -44.42 -27.06
C SER A 19 52.67 -42.98 -27.65
N ILE A 20 53.64 -42.14 -27.29
CA ILE A 20 54.57 -41.29 -28.11
C ILE A 20 53.98 -40.16 -29.01
N GLY A 21 54.46 -38.90 -29.01
CA GLY A 21 55.54 -38.25 -28.24
C GLY A 21 55.93 -36.83 -28.73
N ARG A 22 56.82 -36.18 -27.94
CA ARG A 22 57.87 -35.12 -28.24
C ARG A 22 57.45 -33.76 -28.84
N LEU A 23 58.05 -32.58 -28.57
CA LEU A 23 59.13 -32.06 -27.69
C LEU A 23 59.19 -30.50 -27.82
N HIS A 24 59.78 -29.83 -26.81
CA HIS A 24 60.39 -28.45 -26.79
C HIS A 24 59.47 -27.21 -26.98
N SER A 25 59.71 -26.01 -26.42
CA SER A 25 60.45 -25.47 -25.27
C SER A 25 60.33 -23.92 -25.28
N VAL A 26 60.27 -23.30 -24.09
CA VAL A 26 60.81 -21.98 -23.69
C VAL A 26 59.82 -20.81 -23.41
N THR A 27 60.12 -20.20 -22.26
CA THR A 27 59.58 -19.08 -21.47
C THR A 27 59.40 -17.73 -22.18
N TYR A 28 58.41 -16.94 -21.75
CA TYR A 28 58.52 -15.51 -21.31
C TYR A 28 57.19 -15.04 -20.65
N PHE A 29 57.27 -14.39 -19.48
CA PHE A 29 56.24 -13.52 -18.84
C PHE A 29 56.47 -12.05 -19.32
N PRO A 30 55.60 -11.01 -19.08
CA PRO A 30 54.40 -10.93 -18.21
C PRO A 30 53.14 -10.09 -18.70
N LEU A 31 52.02 -10.25 -17.96
CA LEU A 31 50.91 -9.27 -17.64
C LEU A 31 49.87 -8.87 -18.74
N PRO A 32 48.72 -8.20 -18.40
CA PRO A 32 47.49 -8.76 -17.79
C PRO A 32 46.20 -8.38 -18.58
N SER A 33 45.08 -9.12 -18.47
CA SER A 33 43.72 -8.55 -18.65
C SER A 33 42.57 -9.58 -18.55
N SER A 34 41.45 -9.05 -18.07
CA SER A 34 40.06 -9.52 -18.20
C SER A 34 39.56 -10.58 -17.23
N THR A 35 38.86 -10.10 -16.19
CA THR A 35 37.75 -10.82 -15.57
C THR A 35 36.43 -10.27 -16.10
N SER A 36 35.60 -11.23 -16.45
CA SER A 36 34.28 -11.22 -17.07
C SER A 36 33.16 -10.65 -16.20
N HIS A 37 32.26 -9.88 -16.82
CA HIS A 37 30.87 -9.71 -16.39
C HIS A 37 30.02 -10.94 -16.74
N PRO A 38 28.96 -11.22 -15.95
CA PRO A 38 27.82 -11.95 -16.47
C PRO A 38 26.49 -11.19 -16.36
N ASN A 39 25.71 -11.37 -17.43
CA ASN A 39 24.25 -11.58 -17.48
C ASN A 39 23.29 -10.38 -17.48
N THR A 40 22.99 -9.94 -18.70
CA THR A 40 21.75 -9.25 -19.11
C THR A 40 20.63 -10.25 -19.42
N HIS A 41 19.60 -10.33 -18.57
CA HIS A 41 18.28 -10.88 -18.90
C HIS A 41 17.17 -10.12 -18.14
N THR A 42 17.04 -8.82 -18.41
CA THR A 42 15.93 -8.00 -17.86
C THR A 42 15.43 -6.90 -18.82
N ARG A 43 15.86 -6.90 -20.09
CA ARG A 43 15.51 -5.83 -21.06
C ARG A 43 14.21 -6.04 -21.86
N SER A 44 13.51 -7.17 -21.71
CA SER A 44 12.40 -7.51 -22.62
C SER A 44 11.04 -6.87 -22.28
N LEU A 45 10.84 -6.36 -21.05
CA LEU A 45 9.56 -5.78 -20.63
C LEU A 45 9.53 -4.26 -20.79
N ASN A 46 10.64 -3.56 -20.54
CA ASN A 46 10.75 -2.11 -20.75
C ASN A 46 10.65 -1.75 -22.25
N ALA A 47 11.20 -2.57 -23.15
CA ALA A 47 11.14 -2.31 -24.60
C ALA A 47 9.71 -2.41 -25.21
N LEU A 48 8.79 -3.11 -24.54
CA LEU A 48 7.38 -3.20 -24.95
C LEU A 48 6.57 -1.97 -24.53
N LEU A 49 6.91 -1.36 -23.40
CA LEU A 49 6.30 -0.10 -22.92
C LEU A 49 6.79 1.11 -23.72
N THR A 50 8.08 1.17 -24.10
CA THR A 50 8.62 2.30 -24.89
C THR A 50 8.07 2.36 -26.33
N ASN A 51 7.74 1.22 -26.95
CA ASN A 51 7.27 1.18 -28.34
C ASN A 51 5.79 1.57 -28.53
N LEU A 52 4.99 1.61 -27.46
CA LEU A 52 3.59 2.06 -27.52
C LEU A 52 3.45 3.59 -27.37
N ILE A 53 4.50 4.29 -26.92
CA ILE A 53 4.37 5.69 -26.46
C ILE A 53 5.06 6.71 -27.40
N CYS A 54 5.98 6.30 -28.29
CA CYS A 54 6.74 7.26 -29.11
C CYS A 54 6.53 7.11 -30.62
N ARG A 55 5.47 7.70 -31.18
CA ARG A 55 5.48 8.37 -32.51
C ARG A 55 4.29 9.34 -32.70
N PRO A 56 4.52 10.67 -32.62
CA PRO A 56 3.68 11.64 -33.29
C PRO A 56 4.35 12.16 -34.57
N GLY A 57 3.64 12.03 -35.70
CA GLY A 57 3.66 13.00 -36.82
C GLY A 57 4.78 12.92 -37.86
N ALA A 58 4.43 12.45 -39.07
CA ALA A 58 4.96 12.99 -40.32
C ALA A 58 4.02 12.68 -41.50
N ILE A 59 2.97 13.47 -41.69
CA ILE A 59 2.27 13.53 -42.99
C ILE A 59 2.14 15.00 -43.38
N ARG A 60 2.92 15.38 -44.40
CA ARG A 60 2.80 16.66 -45.11
C ARG A 60 1.58 16.60 -46.03
N TYR A 61 0.70 17.59 -45.92
CA TYR A 61 -0.30 17.87 -46.95
C TYR A 61 0.32 18.75 -48.05
N LEU A 62 0.17 18.31 -49.30
CA LEU A 62 0.06 19.21 -50.46
C LEU A 62 -1.13 18.78 -51.31
N PRO A 63 -1.79 19.72 -52.00
CA PRO A 63 -3.16 19.56 -52.49
C PRO A 63 -3.17 19.12 -53.96
N THR A 64 -4.15 18.33 -54.35
CA THR A 64 -4.61 18.31 -55.74
C THR A 64 -6.11 18.09 -55.85
N SER A 65 -6.62 18.80 -56.84
CA SER A 65 -7.99 19.02 -57.26
C SER A 65 -8.58 17.88 -58.09
N SER A 66 -9.91 17.97 -58.22
CA SER A 66 -10.74 17.69 -59.41
C SER A 66 -11.02 16.24 -59.84
N SER A 67 -12.33 15.94 -59.78
CA SER A 67 -13.22 15.58 -60.92
C SER A 67 -13.68 14.12 -61.12
N PHE A 68 -15.01 13.99 -61.34
CA PHE A 68 -15.77 12.95 -62.09
C PHE A 68 -15.87 11.54 -61.46
N THR A 69 -16.97 10.77 -61.45
CA THR A 69 -18.39 10.87 -61.87
C THR A 69 -19.15 9.64 -61.32
N GLN A 70 -20.43 9.83 -60.96
CA GLN A 70 -21.63 8.98 -61.12
C GLN A 70 -21.65 7.42 -61.07
N GLN A 71 -22.81 6.95 -60.57
CA GLN A 71 -23.52 5.65 -60.75
C GLN A 71 -22.99 4.46 -59.92
N THR A 72 -23.81 3.59 -59.29
CA THR A 72 -25.18 3.15 -59.59
C THR A 72 -25.85 2.57 -58.32
N THR A 73 -27.18 2.49 -58.37
CA THR A 73 -28.12 1.89 -57.43
C THR A 73 -28.17 0.35 -57.51
N ASP A 74 -28.66 -0.27 -56.44
CA ASP A 74 -29.74 -1.28 -56.40
C ASP A 74 -29.52 -2.58 -55.60
N GLU A 75 -30.57 -2.84 -54.81
CA GLU A 75 -31.18 -4.12 -54.40
C GLU A 75 -30.44 -5.11 -53.48
N LEU A 76 -31.03 -5.33 -52.28
CA LEU A 76 -31.73 -6.60 -51.99
C LEU A 76 -32.61 -6.52 -50.74
N LYS A 77 -33.87 -6.93 -50.93
CA LYS A 77 -34.94 -7.14 -49.95
C LYS A 77 -34.89 -8.56 -49.36
N GLY A 78 -35.43 -8.71 -48.15
CA GLY A 78 -36.08 -9.95 -47.68
C GLY A 78 -35.58 -10.40 -46.31
N ALA A 79 -36.39 -10.89 -45.37
CA ALA A 79 -37.84 -10.96 -45.20
C ALA A 79 -38.06 -11.33 -43.72
N HIS A 80 -39.03 -10.69 -43.08
CA HIS A 80 -39.50 -11.02 -41.74
C HIS A 80 -40.36 -12.30 -41.76
N THR A 81 -40.20 -13.17 -40.77
CA THR A 81 -41.34 -13.87 -40.13
C THR A 81 -41.07 -13.97 -38.63
N PHE A 82 -41.87 -13.21 -37.87
CA PHE A 82 -41.95 -13.28 -36.42
C PHE A 82 -42.89 -14.43 -36.03
N ASN A 83 -42.49 -15.24 -35.05
CA ASN A 83 -43.39 -16.13 -34.34
C ASN A 83 -43.49 -15.64 -32.88
N THR A 84 -44.64 -15.04 -32.57
CA THR A 84 -45.12 -14.74 -31.22
C THR A 84 -45.67 -16.02 -30.61
N ASP A 85 -45.25 -16.37 -29.40
CA ASP A 85 -46.16 -16.86 -28.36
C ASP A 85 -45.46 -17.05 -27.00
N THR A 86 -46.24 -16.83 -25.94
CA THR A 86 -46.00 -17.04 -24.50
C THR A 86 -45.52 -15.84 -23.66
N GLN A 87 -46.41 -14.85 -23.54
CA GLN A 87 -46.59 -14.11 -22.28
C GLN A 87 -47.52 -14.91 -21.34
N THR A 88 -47.04 -15.43 -20.21
CA THR A 88 -47.79 -15.45 -18.93
C THR A 88 -46.88 -15.81 -17.74
N LEU A 89 -47.14 -15.20 -16.57
CA LEU A 89 -46.50 -15.37 -15.25
C LEU A 89 -45.32 -14.46 -14.86
N LEU A 90 -45.59 -13.15 -14.82
CA LEU A 90 -44.97 -12.23 -13.85
C LEU A 90 -45.94 -12.01 -12.67
N LYS A 91 -45.76 -12.78 -11.58
CA LYS A 91 -46.31 -12.40 -10.27
C LYS A 91 -45.26 -11.57 -9.53
N SER A 92 -45.55 -10.29 -9.42
CA SER A 92 -44.82 -9.28 -8.67
C SER A 92 -44.71 -9.65 -7.17
N LYS A 93 -43.49 -9.88 -6.69
CA LYS A 93 -43.14 -9.62 -5.28
C LYS A 93 -42.40 -8.30 -5.26
N LYS A 94 -43.07 -7.24 -4.79
CA LYS A 94 -42.44 -5.96 -4.48
C LYS A 94 -41.38 -6.19 -3.40
N TYR A 95 -40.12 -6.11 -3.79
CA TYR A 95 -38.99 -5.96 -2.89
C TYR A 95 -39.02 -4.51 -2.35
N ILE A 96 -39.11 -4.37 -1.03
CA ILE A 96 -38.94 -3.08 -0.34
C ILE A 96 -37.48 -3.07 0.13
N PRO A 97 -36.60 -2.20 -0.42
CA PRO A 97 -35.25 -2.08 0.08
C PRO A 97 -35.28 -1.52 1.51
N PRO A 98 -34.36 -1.94 2.41
CA PRO A 98 -34.25 -1.33 3.73
C PRO A 98 -33.83 0.15 3.58
N ILE A 99 -34.52 1.00 4.33
CA ILE A 99 -34.27 2.44 4.42
C ILE A 99 -32.82 2.64 4.88
N SER A 100 -32.00 3.23 4.00
CA SER A 100 -30.63 3.62 4.30
C SER A 100 -30.65 4.92 5.11
N THR A 101 -30.55 4.81 6.43
CA THR A 101 -30.15 5.94 7.29
C THR A 101 -28.67 5.79 7.62
N SER A 102 -27.80 6.25 6.73
CA SER A 102 -26.37 6.40 7.01
C SER A 102 -26.02 7.89 7.01
N ARG A 103 -26.12 8.52 8.18
CA ARG A 103 -25.33 9.71 8.52
C ARG A 103 -24.20 9.22 9.42
N PRO A 104 -22.93 9.30 9.02
CA PRO A 104 -21.83 8.91 9.88
C PRO A 104 -21.67 9.95 10.99
N LEU A 105 -21.91 9.56 12.25
CA LEU A 105 -21.37 10.28 13.40
C LEU A 105 -19.87 10.00 13.44
N SER A 106 -19.07 11.01 13.16
CA SER A 106 -17.65 11.05 13.50
C SER A 106 -17.52 11.07 15.03
N MET A 107 -17.10 9.95 15.61
CA MET A 107 -16.57 9.95 16.98
C MET A 107 -15.08 10.26 16.88
N GLU A 108 -14.73 11.54 17.07
CA GLU A 108 -13.40 11.91 17.55
C GLU A 108 -13.36 11.66 19.05
N THR A 109 -12.53 10.71 19.46
CA THR A 109 -12.22 10.45 20.87
C THR A 109 -11.24 11.51 21.34
N GLN A 110 -11.74 12.62 21.88
CA GLN A 110 -10.96 13.49 22.76
C GLN A 110 -11.27 13.12 24.20
N ALA A 111 -10.23 12.66 24.90
CA ALA A 111 -10.24 12.42 26.33
C ALA A 111 -10.36 13.76 27.06
N ASN A 112 -11.51 14.00 27.69
CA ASN A 112 -11.74 15.01 28.71
C ASN A 112 -12.77 14.45 29.70
N ASP A 113 -12.35 13.44 30.48
CA ASP A 113 -13.16 12.83 31.53
C ASP A 113 -12.89 13.52 32.88
N GLU A 114 -13.33 14.77 33.08
CA GLU A 114 -13.44 15.33 34.45
C GLU A 114 -14.70 16.17 34.76
N GLU A 115 -15.47 16.67 33.78
CA GLU A 115 -16.62 17.55 34.09
C GLU A 115 -18.02 16.89 34.08
N GLY A 116 -18.14 15.61 33.73
CA GLY A 116 -19.44 14.90 33.69
C GLY A 116 -19.95 14.35 35.02
N SER A 117 -19.14 14.35 36.08
CA SER A 117 -19.41 13.57 37.31
C SER A 117 -20.33 14.27 38.33
N SER A 118 -20.59 15.57 38.16
CA SER A 118 -21.27 16.37 39.21
C SER A 118 -22.78 16.50 39.02
N ILE A 119 -23.33 16.19 37.84
CA ILE A 119 -24.80 16.31 37.59
C ILE A 119 -25.54 14.99 37.91
N SER A 120 -24.85 13.84 37.90
CA SER A 120 -25.48 12.54 38.15
C SER A 120 -25.73 12.22 39.63
N LYS A 121 -25.11 12.95 40.56
CA LYS A 121 -25.25 12.70 42.01
C LYS A 121 -26.49 13.31 42.66
N SER A 122 -27.19 14.26 42.03
CA SER A 122 -28.28 15.01 42.69
C SER A 122 -29.69 14.43 42.48
N LEU A 123 -29.86 13.41 41.64
CA LEU A 123 -31.19 12.87 41.32
C LEU A 123 -31.53 11.51 41.95
N GLY A 124 -30.64 10.86 42.70
CA GLY A 124 -30.93 9.58 43.37
C GLY A 124 -31.40 8.44 42.45
N LEU A 125 -31.33 8.65 41.13
CA LEU A 125 -31.58 7.65 40.11
C LEU A 125 -30.25 6.92 39.90
N GLU A 126 -29.98 5.93 40.75
CA GLU A 126 -29.10 4.85 40.33
C GLU A 126 -29.61 4.37 38.97
N ASN A 127 -28.82 4.61 37.93
CA ASN A 127 -29.04 4.17 36.54
C ASN A 127 -28.96 2.64 36.44
N VAL A 128 -29.81 1.94 37.19
CA VAL A 128 -30.13 0.54 36.96
C VAL A 128 -31.28 0.57 35.96
N TYR A 129 -30.98 0.86 34.69
CA TYR A 129 -31.80 0.25 33.65
C TYR A 129 -31.45 -1.23 33.72
N PRO A 130 -32.33 -2.11 34.25
CA PRO A 130 -32.04 -3.53 34.24
C PRO A 130 -31.81 -3.89 32.77
N LEU A 131 -30.73 -4.64 32.50
CA LEU A 131 -30.41 -5.23 31.19
C LEU A 131 -31.51 -6.23 30.76
N GLY A 132 -32.79 -5.84 30.76
CA GLY A 132 -33.95 -6.69 30.55
C GLY A 132 -33.90 -8.01 31.33
N LEU A 133 -34.64 -8.99 30.82
CA LEU A 133 -34.60 -10.38 31.25
C LEU A 133 -33.20 -11.00 31.06
N ILE A 134 -32.48 -10.60 30.00
CA ILE A 134 -31.18 -11.20 29.63
C ILE A 134 -30.13 -10.96 30.71
N GLY A 135 -30.07 -9.78 31.30
CA GLY A 135 -29.10 -9.46 32.36
C GLY A 135 -29.33 -10.23 33.67
N LYS A 136 -30.52 -10.83 33.85
CA LYS A 136 -30.85 -11.68 35.01
C LYS A 136 -30.50 -13.15 34.77
N LEU A 137 -30.21 -13.55 33.54
CA LEU A 137 -29.81 -14.92 33.23
C LEU A 137 -28.35 -15.16 33.65
N PRO A 138 -28.04 -16.33 34.24
CA PRO A 138 -26.66 -16.79 34.43
C PRO A 138 -25.86 -16.75 33.12
N LEU A 139 -24.55 -16.56 33.22
CA LEU A 139 -23.67 -16.44 32.05
C LEU A 139 -23.78 -17.66 31.12
N GLU A 140 -23.91 -18.85 31.68
CA GLU A 140 -23.99 -20.11 30.95
C GLU A 140 -25.21 -20.15 30.03
N LEU A 141 -26.38 -19.73 30.53
CA LEU A 141 -27.60 -19.67 29.73
C LEU A 141 -27.50 -18.59 28.65
N ARG A 142 -26.81 -17.48 28.93
CA ARG A 142 -26.57 -16.43 27.93
C ARG A 142 -25.65 -16.91 26.82
N LEU A 143 -24.58 -17.63 27.15
CA LEU A 143 -23.69 -18.26 26.16
C LEU A 143 -24.43 -19.28 25.29
N GLN A 144 -25.30 -20.12 25.87
CA GLN A 144 -26.15 -21.04 25.09
C GLN A 144 -27.10 -20.29 24.15
N LEU A 145 -27.71 -19.19 24.61
CA LEU A 145 -28.54 -18.34 23.76
C LEU A 145 -27.71 -17.74 22.61
N TYR A 146 -26.50 -17.25 22.89
CA TYR A 146 -25.62 -16.72 21.86
C TYR A 146 -25.23 -17.81 20.85
N GLU A 147 -24.99 -19.05 21.28
CA GLU A 147 -24.71 -20.16 20.36
C GLU A 147 -25.86 -20.42 19.41
N LEU A 148 -27.09 -20.49 19.93
CA LEU A 148 -28.29 -20.68 19.11
C LEU A 148 -28.53 -19.54 18.11
N LEU A 149 -28.15 -18.30 18.48
CA LEU A 149 -28.40 -17.12 17.66
C LEU A 149 -27.27 -16.80 16.67
N LEU A 150 -26.04 -17.21 16.97
CA LEU A 150 -24.83 -16.74 16.29
C LEU A 150 -23.99 -17.85 15.66
N VAL A 151 -24.28 -19.13 15.90
CA VAL A 151 -23.54 -20.25 15.31
C VAL A 151 -24.34 -20.89 14.18
N ASN A 152 -23.78 -20.89 12.97
CA ASN A 152 -24.33 -21.62 11.84
C ASN A 152 -23.22 -22.30 11.02
N PRO A 153 -23.21 -23.64 10.90
CA PRO A 153 -22.21 -24.38 10.14
C PRO A 153 -22.22 -24.08 8.63
N MET A 154 -23.30 -23.49 8.10
CA MET A 154 -23.37 -23.02 6.70
C MET A 154 -22.26 -22.02 6.38
N LEU A 155 -21.81 -21.21 7.34
CA LEU A 155 -20.72 -20.24 7.15
C LEU A 155 -19.41 -20.90 6.70
N ALA A 156 -19.23 -22.20 6.97
CA ALA A 156 -18.04 -22.98 6.62
C ALA A 156 -18.12 -23.62 5.23
N LYS A 157 -19.22 -23.43 4.50
CA LYS A 157 -19.50 -24.11 3.25
C LYS A 157 -19.52 -23.15 2.07
N PRO A 158 -19.20 -23.59 0.84
CA PRO A 158 -19.20 -22.73 -0.34
C PRO A 158 -20.58 -22.14 -0.67
N GLU A 159 -21.69 -22.78 -0.26
CA GLU A 159 -23.04 -22.24 -0.45
C GLU A 159 -23.23 -20.88 0.22
N SER A 160 -22.42 -20.59 1.24
CA SER A 160 -22.43 -19.31 1.93
C SER A 160 -22.00 -18.13 1.04
N ILE A 161 -21.31 -18.39 -0.05
CA ILE A 161 -20.89 -17.38 -1.04
C ILE A 161 -21.38 -17.72 -2.44
N SER A 162 -22.44 -18.55 -2.55
CA SER A 162 -22.89 -19.06 -3.83
C SER A 162 -23.36 -17.93 -4.75
N ARG A 163 -23.00 -18.06 -6.03
CA ARG A 163 -23.37 -17.11 -7.07
C ARG A 163 -24.88 -17.00 -7.26
N ASP A 164 -25.62 -18.12 -7.17
CA ASP A 164 -27.08 -18.14 -7.34
C ASP A 164 -27.83 -17.31 -6.31
N LYS A 165 -27.16 -16.97 -5.22
CA LYS A 165 -27.67 -16.16 -4.13
C LYS A 165 -26.92 -14.84 -4.05
N ASP A 166 -26.49 -14.32 -5.19
CA ASP A 166 -25.80 -13.04 -5.33
C ASP A 166 -24.56 -12.99 -4.45
N PHE A 167 -23.68 -13.97 -4.63
CA PHE A 167 -22.43 -14.13 -3.87
C PHE A 167 -22.64 -14.22 -2.35
N GLY A 168 -23.75 -14.83 -1.94
CA GLY A 168 -24.13 -14.93 -0.54
C GLY A 168 -25.02 -13.79 -0.04
N ALA A 169 -25.16 -12.67 -0.77
CA ALA A 169 -25.92 -11.51 -0.29
C ALA A 169 -27.41 -11.82 -0.05
N LEU A 170 -27.99 -12.74 -0.83
CA LEU A 170 -29.37 -13.20 -0.67
C LEU A 170 -29.50 -14.43 0.23
N VAL A 171 -28.39 -14.96 0.76
CA VAL A 171 -28.41 -16.11 1.68
C VAL A 171 -28.88 -15.66 3.05
N ARG A 172 -29.90 -16.35 3.56
CA ARG A 172 -30.31 -16.27 4.96
C ARG A 172 -29.59 -17.37 5.73
N TYR A 173 -28.59 -17.00 6.51
CA TYR A 173 -27.91 -17.93 7.42
C TYR A 173 -28.71 -18.19 8.69
N ASP A 174 -29.93 -17.68 8.82
CA ASP A 174 -30.72 -17.76 10.06
C ASP A 174 -29.94 -17.33 11.32
N LEU A 175 -29.01 -16.39 11.15
CA LEU A 175 -28.23 -15.75 12.22
C LEU A 175 -28.95 -14.48 12.67
N HIS A 176 -28.83 -14.16 13.96
CA HIS A 176 -29.40 -12.95 14.56
C HIS A 176 -28.32 -11.99 15.10
N PRO A 177 -27.40 -11.47 14.26
CA PRO A 177 -26.29 -10.63 14.70
C PRO A 177 -26.73 -9.28 15.29
N ALA A 178 -28.00 -8.88 15.11
CA ALA A 178 -28.57 -7.69 15.74
C ALA A 178 -28.43 -7.70 17.27
N ILE A 179 -28.35 -8.89 17.90
CA ILE A 179 -28.11 -9.04 19.33
C ILE A 179 -26.80 -8.36 19.77
N LEU A 180 -25.76 -8.36 18.91
CA LEU A 180 -24.46 -7.75 19.18
C LEU A 180 -24.50 -6.22 19.28
N ARG A 181 -25.61 -5.60 18.86
CA ARG A 181 -25.79 -4.14 18.88
C ARG A 181 -26.67 -3.67 20.05
N THR A 182 -27.12 -4.58 20.92
CA THR A 182 -28.07 -4.25 21.99
C THR A 182 -27.43 -3.45 23.13
N CYS A 183 -26.31 -3.94 23.67
CA CYS A 183 -25.52 -3.24 24.68
C CYS A 183 -24.07 -3.74 24.70
N ARG A 184 -23.17 -2.97 25.33
CA ARG A 184 -21.74 -3.28 25.42
C ARG A 184 -21.44 -4.65 26.04
N ARG A 185 -22.12 -5.02 27.13
CA ARG A 185 -21.92 -6.32 27.80
C ARG A 185 -22.29 -7.50 26.89
N ILE A 186 -23.45 -7.44 26.24
CA ILE A 186 -23.87 -8.50 25.29
C ILE A 186 -22.89 -8.57 24.12
N HIS A 187 -22.42 -7.42 23.62
CA HIS A 187 -21.40 -7.37 22.58
C HIS A 187 -20.12 -8.10 22.99
N GLU A 188 -19.57 -7.78 24.16
CA GLU A 188 -18.32 -8.37 24.68
C GLU A 188 -18.46 -9.88 24.92
N GLU A 189 -19.59 -10.36 25.43
CA GLU A 189 -19.81 -11.78 25.71
C GLU A 189 -20.15 -12.62 24.47
N ALA A 190 -20.93 -12.08 23.53
CA ALA A 190 -21.46 -12.84 22.39
C ALA A 190 -20.56 -12.78 21.14
N THR A 191 -19.71 -11.77 21.03
CA THR A 191 -18.74 -11.64 19.92
C THR A 191 -17.81 -12.86 19.83
N PRO A 192 -17.21 -13.36 20.93
CA PRO A 192 -16.43 -14.60 20.90
C PRO A 192 -17.22 -15.80 20.37
N THR A 193 -18.51 -15.93 20.69
CA THR A 193 -19.36 -17.02 20.19
C THR A 193 -19.50 -16.96 18.66
N LEU A 194 -19.77 -15.77 18.09
CA LEU A 194 -19.88 -15.62 16.64
C LEU A 194 -18.56 -15.97 15.94
N TYR A 195 -17.43 -15.43 16.40
CA TYR A 195 -16.17 -15.50 15.66
C TYR A 195 -15.29 -16.70 16.01
N SER A 196 -15.42 -17.27 17.21
CA SER A 196 -14.59 -18.40 17.67
C SER A 196 -15.26 -19.76 17.46
N ASN A 197 -16.59 -19.84 17.56
CA ASN A 197 -17.29 -21.12 17.44
C ASN A 197 -17.57 -21.49 15.99
N ASN A 198 -17.86 -20.51 15.13
CA ASN A 198 -18.05 -20.73 13.69
C ASN A 198 -16.72 -20.95 12.95
N THR A 199 -16.82 -21.71 11.85
CA THR A 199 -15.79 -21.74 10.81
C THR A 199 -16.28 -20.90 9.63
N PHE A 200 -15.45 -20.00 9.14
CA PHE A 200 -15.78 -19.15 8.00
C PHE A 200 -15.09 -19.64 6.74
N PHE A 201 -15.86 -19.73 5.66
CA PHE A 201 -15.37 -20.03 4.33
C PHE A 201 -14.90 -18.76 3.62
N ILE A 202 -13.76 -18.82 2.96
CA ILE A 202 -13.25 -17.76 2.09
C ILE A 202 -12.68 -18.35 0.82
N SER A 203 -13.02 -17.76 -0.33
CA SER A 203 -12.54 -18.20 -1.64
C SER A 203 -11.67 -17.14 -2.30
N PHE A 204 -10.51 -17.57 -2.76
CA PHE A 204 -9.58 -16.84 -3.63
C PHE A 204 -9.59 -17.41 -5.06
N ALA A 205 -10.58 -18.24 -5.40
CA ALA A 205 -10.73 -18.79 -6.73
C ALA A 205 -11.31 -17.74 -7.71
N PRO A 206 -10.80 -17.65 -8.95
CA PRO A 206 -11.41 -16.78 -9.94
C PRO A 206 -12.85 -17.25 -10.22
N CYS A 207 -13.81 -16.32 -10.18
CA CYS A 207 -15.18 -16.60 -10.57
C CYS A 207 -15.25 -16.67 -12.10
N SER A 208 -15.49 -17.86 -12.66
CA SER A 208 -15.35 -18.17 -14.10
C SER A 208 -16.35 -17.45 -15.03
N SER A 209 -17.29 -16.67 -14.50
CA SER A 209 -18.51 -16.31 -15.24
C SER A 209 -18.72 -14.83 -15.52
N TRP A 210 -17.82 -13.95 -15.07
CA TRP A 210 -17.89 -12.54 -15.40
C TRP A 210 -16.52 -12.09 -15.87
N ILE A 211 -16.37 -12.11 -17.19
CA ILE A 211 -15.22 -11.55 -17.89
C ILE A 211 -15.13 -10.03 -17.64
N TYR A 212 -16.13 -9.34 -17.05
CA TYR A 212 -16.16 -7.87 -17.13
C TYR A 212 -16.09 -7.05 -15.82
N ASP A 213 -16.51 -7.49 -14.61
CA ASP A 213 -16.61 -6.50 -13.50
C ASP A 213 -16.33 -6.93 -12.04
N LEU A 214 -16.31 -8.21 -11.68
CA LEU A 214 -16.02 -8.61 -10.29
C LEU A 214 -14.51 -8.76 -10.07
N LYS A 215 -13.82 -7.62 -10.10
CA LYS A 215 -12.38 -7.52 -9.87
C LYS A 215 -12.02 -8.01 -8.47
N ASN A 216 -11.17 -9.02 -8.39
CA ASN A 216 -10.22 -9.29 -7.29
C ASN A 216 -10.80 -9.48 -5.87
N MET A 217 -12.11 -9.64 -5.68
CA MET A 217 -12.66 -9.75 -4.33
C MET A 217 -12.55 -11.19 -3.82
N SER A 218 -11.91 -11.34 -2.65
CA SER A 218 -12.07 -12.55 -1.86
C SER A 218 -13.52 -12.64 -1.38
N LEU A 219 -14.17 -13.76 -1.73
CA LEU A 219 -15.56 -13.98 -1.38
C LEU A 219 -15.62 -14.71 -0.05
N CYS A 220 -16.26 -14.09 0.94
CA CYS A 220 -16.59 -14.74 2.21
C CYS A 220 -17.94 -14.23 2.73
N PRO A 221 -18.57 -14.93 3.68
CA PRO A 221 -19.83 -14.49 4.29
C PRO A 221 -19.74 -13.09 4.93
N LEU A 222 -18.54 -12.65 5.34
CA LEU A 222 -18.32 -11.34 5.93
C LEU A 222 -18.24 -10.22 4.88
N THR A 223 -17.84 -10.53 3.64
CA THR A 223 -17.70 -9.55 2.54
C THR A 223 -18.83 -9.63 1.52
N ARG A 224 -19.81 -10.53 1.70
CA ARG A 224 -20.90 -10.81 0.75
C ARG A 224 -21.66 -9.58 0.23
N TYR A 225 -21.91 -8.57 1.08
CA TYR A 225 -22.63 -7.36 0.65
C TYR A 225 -21.76 -6.39 -0.16
N MET A 226 -20.44 -6.54 -0.08
CA MET A 226 -19.51 -5.75 -0.89
C MET A 226 -19.46 -6.25 -2.33
N ALA A 227 -19.73 -7.54 -2.56
CA ALA A 227 -19.78 -8.14 -3.89
C ALA A 227 -21.09 -7.85 -4.66
N CYS A 228 -22.15 -7.46 -3.95
CA CYS A 228 -23.53 -7.31 -4.44
C CYS A 228 -23.88 -5.88 -4.91
N ALA A 229 -23.05 -4.88 -4.59
CA ALA A 229 -23.35 -3.50 -4.96
C ALA A 229 -23.33 -3.33 -6.49
N TYR A 230 -24.51 -3.14 -7.09
CA TYR A 230 -24.73 -2.75 -8.50
C TYR A 230 -24.07 -1.41 -8.89
N ASP A 231 -23.42 -0.73 -7.96
CA ASP A 231 -22.59 0.42 -8.23
C ASP A 231 -21.19 -0.11 -8.59
N PRO A 232 -20.67 0.13 -9.82
CA PRO A 232 -19.38 -0.40 -10.24
C PRO A 232 -18.34 -0.17 -9.15
N PRO A 233 -17.54 -1.18 -8.79
CA PRO A 233 -16.85 -1.28 -7.52
C PRO A 233 -15.97 -0.05 -7.28
N ARG A 234 -16.52 0.93 -6.57
CA ARG A 234 -15.75 2.02 -5.97
C ARG A 234 -14.97 1.35 -4.85
N LYS A 235 -13.70 1.05 -5.13
CA LYS A 235 -12.69 0.53 -4.19
C LYS A 235 -13.29 -0.28 -3.02
N CYS A 236 -13.95 -1.39 -3.31
CA CYS A 236 -14.47 -2.30 -2.28
C CYS A 236 -13.35 -3.17 -1.70
N TYR A 237 -12.19 -2.57 -1.43
CA TYR A 237 -11.25 -3.18 -0.50
C TYR A 237 -11.85 -3.04 0.90
N PRO A 238 -11.74 -4.06 1.76
CA PRO A 238 -12.15 -3.93 3.15
C PRO A 238 -11.49 -2.68 3.74
N THR A 239 -12.29 -1.66 4.04
CA THR A 239 -11.84 -0.47 4.79
C THR A 239 -11.36 -0.92 6.16
N ASN A 240 -10.60 -0.07 6.87
CA ASN A 240 -10.08 -0.34 8.22
C ASN A 240 -11.14 -0.91 9.20
N GLY A 241 -12.42 -0.57 9.03
CA GLY A 241 -13.52 -1.16 9.81
C GLY A 241 -13.80 -2.64 9.51
N THR A 242 -13.80 -3.04 8.23
CA THR A 242 -14.01 -4.44 7.80
C THR A 242 -12.82 -5.34 8.14
N ILE A 243 -11.63 -4.74 8.23
CA ILE A 243 -10.39 -5.41 8.64
C ILE A 243 -10.50 -5.96 10.07
N SER A 244 -11.25 -5.29 10.97
CA SER A 244 -11.31 -5.66 12.38
C SER A 244 -11.94 -7.05 12.64
N CYS A 245 -12.97 -7.44 11.89
CA CYS A 245 -13.67 -8.70 12.13
C CYS A 245 -12.90 -9.93 11.64
N PHE A 246 -11.99 -9.78 10.68
CA PHE A 246 -11.17 -10.88 10.18
C PHE A 246 -10.22 -11.43 11.26
N GLY A 247 -9.62 -10.54 12.07
CA GLY A 247 -8.80 -10.95 13.21
C GLY A 247 -9.60 -11.59 14.35
N GLN A 248 -10.90 -11.35 14.43
CA GLN A 248 -11.75 -11.97 15.45
C GLN A 248 -12.05 -13.44 15.13
N VAL A 249 -12.17 -13.79 13.85
CA VAL A 249 -12.44 -15.18 13.42
C VAL A 249 -11.29 -16.08 13.88
N LYS A 250 -11.62 -17.23 14.45
CA LYS A 250 -10.62 -18.22 14.92
C LYS A 250 -10.50 -19.45 14.03
N LYS A 251 -11.49 -19.72 13.19
CA LYS A 251 -11.52 -20.90 12.33
C LYS A 251 -11.81 -20.52 10.89
N TRP A 252 -10.85 -20.78 10.01
CA TRP A 252 -10.95 -20.48 8.58
C TRP A 252 -10.91 -21.74 7.74
N ARG A 253 -11.71 -21.73 6.68
CA ARG A 253 -11.66 -22.69 5.58
C ARG A 253 -11.42 -21.93 4.30
N VAL A 254 -10.24 -22.10 3.72
CA VAL A 254 -9.72 -21.26 2.64
C VAL A 254 -9.66 -22.06 1.35
N LEU A 255 -10.47 -21.69 0.36
CA LEU A 255 -10.37 -22.23 -0.99
C LEU A 255 -9.42 -21.35 -1.82
N LEU A 256 -8.34 -21.95 -2.32
CA LEU A 256 -7.25 -21.23 -2.96
C LEU A 256 -6.98 -21.79 -4.36
N SER A 257 -7.03 -20.91 -5.36
CA SER A 257 -6.67 -21.23 -6.75
C SER A 257 -5.24 -20.84 -7.05
N ARG A 258 -4.59 -21.62 -7.93
CA ARG A 258 -3.29 -21.28 -8.52
C ARG A 258 -3.41 -20.49 -9.82
N ALA A 259 -4.62 -20.33 -10.35
CA ALA A 259 -4.84 -19.69 -11.63
C ALA A 259 -4.46 -18.20 -11.59
N VAL A 260 -3.69 -17.80 -12.59
CA VAL A 260 -3.34 -16.42 -12.95
C VAL A 260 -4.30 -16.03 -14.06
N GLY A 261 -5.28 -15.19 -13.76
CA GLY A 261 -6.15 -14.67 -14.80
C GLY A 261 -5.47 -13.49 -15.49
N ARG A 262 -5.23 -13.54 -16.81
CA ARG A 262 -5.18 -12.29 -17.61
C ARG A 262 -6.58 -11.95 -18.05
N LEU A 263 -7.33 -11.33 -17.15
CA LEU A 263 -8.53 -10.63 -17.54
C LEU A 263 -8.09 -9.17 -17.76
N PHE A 264 -7.80 -8.82 -19.03
CA PHE A 264 -7.38 -7.50 -19.52
C PHE A 264 -6.01 -7.01 -19.03
N ASP A 265 -4.91 -7.52 -19.59
CA ASP A 265 -3.52 -7.08 -19.33
C ASP A 265 -3.07 -7.00 -17.85
N ASN A 266 -3.96 -7.38 -16.94
CA ASN A 266 -3.82 -7.35 -15.51
C ASN A 266 -3.78 -8.78 -15.02
N GLU A 267 -2.63 -9.14 -14.48
CA GLU A 267 -2.45 -10.44 -13.87
C GLU A 267 -3.21 -10.45 -12.55
N TYR A 268 -4.43 -11.04 -12.55
CA TYR A 268 -5.05 -11.48 -11.31
C TYR A 268 -4.14 -12.52 -10.68
N GLN A 269 -3.60 -12.21 -9.51
CA GLN A 269 -2.78 -13.13 -8.74
C GLN A 269 -3.53 -13.49 -7.46
N ALA A 270 -4.08 -14.70 -7.39
CA ALA A 270 -4.69 -15.21 -6.14
C ALA A 270 -3.71 -15.13 -4.96
N ALA A 271 -2.41 -15.23 -5.22
CA ALA A 271 -1.35 -15.01 -4.24
C ALA A 271 -1.43 -13.61 -3.58
N PHE A 272 -1.79 -12.56 -4.33
CA PHE A 272 -1.88 -11.20 -3.81
C PHE A 272 -3.05 -11.03 -2.83
N THR A 273 -4.25 -11.46 -3.23
CA THR A 273 -5.44 -11.36 -2.36
C THR A 273 -5.31 -12.26 -1.14
N PHE A 274 -4.69 -13.42 -1.29
CA PHE A 274 -4.36 -14.31 -0.19
C PHE A 274 -3.27 -13.75 0.74
N SER A 275 -2.24 -13.07 0.19
CA SER A 275 -1.23 -12.32 0.95
C SER A 275 -1.87 -11.31 1.89
N ARG A 276 -2.78 -10.49 1.35
CA ARG A 276 -3.53 -9.51 2.14
C ARG A 276 -4.38 -10.18 3.21
N PHE A 277 -5.07 -11.27 2.90
CA PHE A 277 -5.83 -12.04 3.90
C PHE A 277 -4.93 -12.54 5.03
N CYS A 278 -3.79 -13.16 4.73
CA CYS A 278 -2.85 -13.64 5.74
C CYS A 278 -2.32 -12.50 6.62
N SER A 279 -2.01 -11.35 6.02
CA SER A 279 -1.61 -10.14 6.76
C SER A 279 -2.71 -9.62 7.69
N LEU A 280 -3.97 -9.69 7.27
CA LEU A 280 -5.10 -9.26 8.09
C LEU A 280 -5.32 -10.16 9.31
N ILE A 281 -5.20 -11.48 9.15
CA ILE A 281 -5.47 -12.43 10.23
C ILE A 281 -4.24 -12.67 11.13
N SER A 282 -3.03 -12.29 10.70
CA SER A 282 -1.79 -12.49 11.47
C SER A 282 -1.71 -11.65 12.75
N VAL A 283 -2.52 -10.59 12.85
CA VAL A 283 -2.61 -9.74 14.06
C VAL A 283 -3.17 -10.51 15.27
N THR A 284 -3.77 -11.66 15.03
CA THR A 284 -4.48 -12.42 16.06
C THR A 284 -4.16 -13.90 15.97
N THR A 285 -4.10 -14.59 17.11
CA THR A 285 -3.90 -16.03 17.14
C THR A 285 -5.13 -16.74 16.56
N GLN A 286 -4.87 -17.66 15.62
CA GLN A 286 -5.89 -18.41 14.90
C GLN A 286 -5.95 -19.84 15.44
N LYS A 287 -7.15 -20.35 15.68
CA LYS A 287 -7.32 -21.72 16.20
C LYS A 287 -7.14 -22.75 15.11
N SER A 288 -7.79 -22.57 13.96
CA SER A 288 -7.66 -23.54 12.88
C SER A 288 -7.78 -22.90 11.51
N ILE A 289 -6.90 -23.29 10.59
CA ILE A 289 -6.94 -22.89 9.19
C ILE A 289 -6.85 -24.16 8.34
N GLU A 290 -7.88 -24.41 7.53
CA GLU A 290 -7.86 -25.44 6.49
C GLU A 290 -7.62 -24.78 5.14
N ILE A 291 -6.50 -25.09 4.48
CA ILE A 291 -6.20 -24.64 3.12
C ILE A 291 -6.61 -25.73 2.13
N ILE A 292 -7.50 -25.36 1.22
CA ILE A 292 -8.08 -26.21 0.18
C ILE A 292 -7.54 -25.73 -1.17
N LEU A 293 -6.67 -26.53 -1.78
CA LEU A 293 -6.04 -26.19 -3.05
C LEU A 293 -6.84 -26.72 -4.23
N ILE A 294 -7.15 -25.82 -5.17
CA ILE A 294 -7.71 -26.17 -6.47
C ILE A 294 -6.56 -26.66 -7.38
N PRO A 295 -6.62 -27.90 -7.90
CA PRO A 295 -5.63 -28.41 -8.85
C PRO A 295 -5.56 -27.57 -10.13
N ALA A 296 -4.37 -27.46 -10.72
CA ALA A 296 -4.17 -26.74 -11.98
C ALA A 296 -4.83 -27.45 -13.16
N SER A 297 -5.01 -28.77 -13.07
CA SER A 297 -5.70 -29.58 -14.09
C SER A 297 -7.21 -29.34 -14.13
N GLN A 298 -7.78 -28.65 -13.14
CA GLN A 298 -9.23 -28.44 -13.05
C GLN A 298 -9.66 -27.32 -13.98
N ARG A 299 -10.51 -27.65 -14.95
CA ARG A 299 -11.14 -26.65 -15.84
C ARG A 299 -12.09 -25.76 -15.03
N LEU A 300 -11.69 -24.52 -14.78
CA LEU A 300 -12.55 -23.46 -14.26
C LEU A 300 -13.40 -22.90 -15.42
N GLY A 301 -14.42 -23.64 -15.85
CA GLY A 301 -15.26 -23.26 -17.00
C GLY A 301 -14.89 -23.96 -18.30
N GLU A 302 -15.34 -23.39 -19.42
CA GLU A 302 -15.12 -23.95 -20.77
C GLU A 302 -13.74 -23.64 -21.35
N VAL A 303 -13.00 -22.69 -20.75
CA VAL A 303 -11.71 -22.23 -21.27
C VAL A 303 -10.59 -23.14 -20.76
N HIS A 304 -9.84 -23.74 -21.70
CA HIS A 304 -8.62 -24.46 -21.38
C HIS A 304 -7.50 -23.45 -21.10
N MET A 305 -7.13 -23.31 -19.83
CA MET A 305 -5.94 -22.55 -19.43
C MET A 305 -4.70 -23.44 -19.60
N ASP A 306 -3.76 -22.98 -20.43
CA ASP A 306 -2.37 -23.46 -20.51
C ASP A 306 -1.66 -23.44 -19.12
N GLU A 307 -0.67 -24.30 -18.91
CA GLU A 307 0.04 -24.45 -17.62
C GLU A 307 0.73 -23.15 -17.17
N LYS A 308 1.12 -22.31 -18.12
CA LYS A 308 1.69 -20.97 -17.87
C LYS A 308 0.75 -20.00 -17.14
N TRP A 309 -0.55 -20.30 -17.13
CA TRP A 309 -1.55 -19.53 -16.39
C TRP A 309 -1.71 -20.00 -14.96
N TYR A 310 -0.82 -20.83 -14.44
CA TYR A 310 -0.83 -21.24 -13.05
C TYR A 310 0.47 -20.83 -12.37
N GLN A 311 0.34 -20.17 -11.22
CA GLN A 311 1.48 -19.94 -10.34
C GLN A 311 1.93 -21.28 -9.73
N SER A 312 3.23 -21.36 -9.42
CA SER A 312 3.74 -22.48 -8.63
C SER A 312 3.07 -22.47 -7.26
N THR A 313 2.81 -23.67 -6.72
CA THR A 313 2.15 -23.79 -5.41
C THR A 313 2.97 -23.11 -4.29
N ASN A 314 4.30 -23.06 -4.43
CA ASN A 314 5.19 -22.35 -3.51
C ASN A 314 4.94 -20.84 -3.47
N ILE A 315 4.69 -20.21 -4.62
CA ILE A 315 4.37 -18.77 -4.69
C ILE A 315 3.02 -18.50 -4.03
N VAL A 316 2.01 -19.31 -4.38
CA VAL A 316 0.63 -19.13 -3.90
C VAL A 316 0.52 -19.36 -2.39
N LEU A 317 1.31 -20.28 -1.82
CA LEU A 317 1.30 -20.58 -0.39
C LEU A 317 2.29 -19.75 0.43
N ARG A 318 3.19 -18.97 -0.19
CA ARG A 318 4.15 -18.11 0.51
C ARG A 318 3.51 -17.22 1.59
N PRO A 319 2.30 -16.64 1.38
CA PRO A 319 1.58 -15.89 2.42
C PRO A 319 1.38 -16.55 3.77
N ILE A 320 1.37 -17.88 3.84
CA ILE A 320 1.21 -18.62 5.10
C ILE A 320 2.37 -18.31 6.06
N GLY A 321 3.54 -17.95 5.54
CA GLY A 321 4.68 -17.52 6.36
C GLY A 321 4.39 -16.28 7.21
N LEU A 322 3.38 -15.46 6.87
CA LEU A 322 2.96 -14.30 7.66
C LEU A 322 2.19 -14.67 8.93
N LEU A 323 1.65 -15.88 9.00
CA LEU A 323 0.80 -16.33 10.10
C LEU A 323 1.65 -16.74 11.31
N LYS A 324 1.10 -16.53 12.51
CA LYS A 324 1.74 -16.90 13.78
C LYS A 324 0.75 -17.45 14.78
N GLY A 325 1.23 -18.38 15.60
CA GLY A 325 0.43 -18.99 16.66
C GLY A 325 -0.83 -19.69 16.15
N VAL A 326 -0.81 -20.24 14.93
CA VAL A 326 -1.91 -21.05 14.41
C VAL A 326 -1.90 -22.39 15.16
N GLU A 327 -2.98 -22.80 15.85
CA GLU A 327 -2.95 -24.08 16.57
C GLU A 327 -3.00 -25.28 15.59
N ILE A 328 -3.88 -25.19 14.59
CA ILE A 328 -4.12 -26.26 13.61
C ILE A 328 -4.06 -25.70 12.19
N LEU A 329 -3.07 -26.12 11.41
CA LEU A 329 -2.99 -25.84 9.97
C LEU A 329 -3.02 -27.14 9.18
N THR A 330 -4.00 -27.26 8.27
CA THR A 330 -4.15 -28.43 7.39
C THR A 330 -4.19 -28.02 5.93
N PHE A 331 -3.71 -28.92 5.08
CA PHE A 331 -3.69 -28.76 3.63
C PHE A 331 -4.37 -29.96 2.99
N ARG A 332 -5.21 -29.72 1.99
CA ARG A 332 -5.78 -30.78 1.16
C ARG A 332 -6.17 -30.28 -0.22
N HIS A 333 -6.43 -31.22 -1.12
CA HIS A 333 -7.06 -30.91 -2.40
C HIS A 333 -8.54 -30.57 -2.23
N SER A 334 -9.02 -29.71 -3.13
CA SER A 334 -10.44 -29.45 -3.29
C SER A 334 -11.19 -30.70 -3.74
N LYS A 335 -12.35 -30.92 -3.13
CA LYS A 335 -13.34 -31.92 -3.48
C LYS A 335 -14.53 -31.23 -4.14
N ARG A 336 -15.43 -32.02 -4.73
CA ARG A 336 -16.68 -31.50 -5.33
C ARG A 336 -17.50 -30.64 -4.37
N GLU A 337 -17.54 -31.01 -3.10
CA GLU A 337 -18.26 -30.31 -2.02
C GLU A 337 -17.64 -28.97 -1.59
N ASP A 338 -16.44 -28.61 -2.08
CA ASP A 338 -15.80 -27.32 -1.80
C ASP A 338 -16.20 -26.23 -2.80
N PHE A 339 -16.99 -26.57 -3.82
CA PHE A 339 -17.52 -25.65 -4.81
C PHE A 339 -19.03 -25.48 -4.60
N ASP A 340 -19.57 -24.31 -4.96
CA ASP A 340 -21.02 -24.18 -5.02
C ASP A 340 -21.55 -25.09 -6.15
N GLY A 341 -22.72 -25.71 -5.95
CA GLY A 341 -23.23 -26.81 -6.80
C GLY A 341 -23.40 -26.50 -8.29
N ASN A 342 -23.18 -25.24 -8.70
CA ASN A 342 -23.23 -24.75 -10.07
C ASN A 342 -21.87 -24.63 -10.74
N SER A 343 -20.78 -24.94 -10.04
CA SER A 343 -19.47 -25.06 -10.66
C SER A 343 -19.55 -26.13 -11.77
N PRO A 344 -19.04 -25.83 -12.99
CA PRO A 344 -19.15 -26.71 -14.12
C PRO A 344 -18.62 -28.09 -13.73
N GLN A 345 -19.46 -29.11 -13.92
CA GLN A 345 -19.24 -30.50 -13.50
C GLN A 345 -18.15 -31.21 -14.31
N GLY A 346 -17.19 -30.44 -14.84
CA GLY A 346 -16.00 -30.89 -15.53
C GLY A 346 -15.25 -31.88 -14.65
N ILE A 347 -15.15 -33.08 -15.19
CA ILE A 347 -14.62 -34.29 -14.57
C ILE A 347 -13.27 -33.99 -13.88
N ILE A 348 -13.24 -34.10 -12.55
CA ILE A 348 -12.00 -34.03 -11.76
C ILE A 348 -11.32 -35.41 -11.83
N THR A 349 -10.72 -35.79 -12.97
CA THR A 349 -10.16 -37.15 -13.15
C THR A 349 -8.66 -37.30 -12.89
N ARG A 350 -7.90 -36.22 -12.65
CA ARG A 350 -6.45 -36.30 -12.42
C ARG A 350 -5.97 -35.28 -11.38
N LEU A 351 -6.04 -35.67 -10.11
CA LEU A 351 -5.88 -34.80 -8.93
C LEU A 351 -4.51 -34.88 -8.21
N ASP A 352 -3.72 -35.93 -8.40
CA ASP A 352 -2.69 -36.29 -7.39
C ASP A 352 -1.34 -35.58 -7.48
N ARG A 353 -1.13 -34.60 -8.38
CA ARG A 353 0.23 -34.05 -8.64
C ARG A 353 0.48 -32.61 -8.21
N ASP A 354 -0.48 -31.93 -7.60
CA ASP A 354 -0.41 -30.47 -7.41
C ASP A 354 -0.14 -29.98 -5.99
N LEU A 355 -0.15 -30.86 -4.99
CA LEU A 355 0.28 -30.49 -3.63
C LEU A 355 1.79 -30.23 -3.62
N PRO A 356 2.27 -29.26 -2.82
CA PRO A 356 3.70 -29.11 -2.59
C PRO A 356 4.29 -30.39 -2.01
N SER A 357 5.61 -30.52 -2.11
CA SER A 357 6.32 -31.60 -1.42
C SER A 357 5.98 -31.62 0.08
N THR A 358 5.97 -32.81 0.69
CA THR A 358 5.73 -32.96 2.12
C THR A 358 6.65 -32.07 2.96
N ASN A 359 7.92 -31.92 2.56
CA ASN A 359 8.89 -31.05 3.24
C ASN A 359 8.47 -29.57 3.19
N THR A 360 7.97 -29.09 2.05
CA THR A 360 7.45 -27.73 1.92
C THR A 360 6.25 -27.52 2.84
N LEU A 361 5.32 -28.47 2.90
CA LEU A 361 4.15 -28.38 3.78
C LEU A 361 4.54 -28.40 5.27
N ILE A 362 5.51 -29.23 5.66
CA ILE A 362 6.06 -29.25 7.01
C ILE A 362 6.68 -27.90 7.36
N SER A 363 7.46 -27.31 6.44
CA SER A 363 8.09 -25.99 6.64
C SER A 363 7.05 -24.86 6.76
N LEU A 364 6.04 -24.83 5.88
CA LEU A 364 4.95 -23.85 5.99
C LEU A 364 4.18 -23.99 7.31
N ARG A 365 3.98 -25.23 7.76
CA ARG A 365 3.32 -25.51 9.04
C ARG A 365 4.18 -25.07 10.22
N SER A 366 5.48 -25.35 10.23
CA SER A 366 6.35 -24.88 11.32
C SER A 366 6.42 -23.35 11.38
N LEU A 367 6.43 -22.66 10.23
CA LEU A 367 6.41 -21.20 10.17
C LEU A 367 5.14 -20.58 10.73
N ALA A 368 3.97 -21.14 10.39
CA ALA A 368 2.66 -20.62 10.82
C ALA A 368 2.32 -20.94 12.28
N ILE A 369 2.75 -22.11 12.77
CA ILE A 369 2.55 -22.53 14.17
C ILE A 369 3.56 -21.82 15.09
N GLY A 370 4.81 -21.64 14.64
CA GLY A 370 5.86 -21.03 15.43
C GLY A 370 5.61 -19.55 15.78
N GLU A 371 6.25 -19.08 16.85
CA GLU A 371 6.18 -17.68 17.30
C GLU A 371 7.35 -16.83 16.79
N SER A 372 8.20 -17.37 15.91
CA SER A 372 9.33 -16.63 15.36
C SER A 372 8.84 -15.34 14.70
N PRO A 373 9.46 -14.19 14.99
CA PRO A 373 8.99 -12.92 14.47
C PRO A 373 9.12 -12.94 12.95
N VAL A 374 8.09 -12.48 12.25
CA VAL A 374 8.08 -12.43 10.79
C VAL A 374 8.07 -11.00 10.32
N GLU A 375 9.05 -10.72 9.50
CA GLU A 375 9.12 -9.48 8.76
C GLU A 375 7.95 -9.46 7.76
N SER A 376 7.10 -8.43 7.89
CA SER A 376 5.93 -8.25 7.06
C SER A 376 6.25 -7.22 5.97
N PRO A 377 6.38 -7.63 4.70
CA PRO A 377 6.71 -6.69 3.62
C PRO A 377 5.66 -5.57 3.46
N SER A 378 4.40 -5.81 3.84
CA SER A 378 3.38 -4.74 3.87
C SER A 378 3.68 -3.67 4.92
N ARG A 379 4.21 -4.05 6.10
CA ARG A 379 4.63 -3.08 7.12
C ARG A 379 5.89 -2.33 6.70
N LEU A 380 6.84 -3.02 6.07
CA LEU A 380 8.00 -2.37 5.49
C LEU A 380 7.58 -1.33 4.43
N TRP A 381 6.62 -1.68 3.56
CA TRP A 381 6.03 -0.78 2.58
C TRP A 381 5.39 0.45 3.23
N GLU A 382 4.59 0.27 4.29
CA GLU A 382 3.96 1.37 5.02
C GLU A 382 4.98 2.38 5.58
N SER A 383 6.10 1.90 6.12
CA SER A 383 7.18 2.76 6.60
C SER A 383 7.89 3.47 5.45
N LEU A 384 8.21 2.76 4.36
CA LEU A 384 8.87 3.32 3.19
C LEU A 384 8.03 4.39 2.49
N ILE A 385 6.74 4.13 2.24
CA ILE A 385 5.86 5.09 1.58
C ILE A 385 5.63 6.33 2.45
N ARG A 386 5.55 6.15 3.77
CA ARG A 386 5.48 7.29 4.71
C ARG A 386 6.74 8.14 4.63
N TYR A 387 7.92 7.51 4.58
CA TYR A 387 9.19 8.20 4.42
C TYR A 387 9.26 8.96 3.09
N ALA A 388 8.83 8.38 1.96
CA ALA A 388 8.82 9.09 0.68
C ALA A 388 7.84 10.29 0.68
N ARG A 389 6.64 10.11 1.25
CA ARG A 389 5.57 11.13 1.27
C ARG A 389 5.95 12.41 2.01
N VAL A 390 6.80 12.35 3.03
CA VAL A 390 7.22 13.55 3.77
C VAL A 390 8.24 14.41 3.01
N PHE A 391 8.78 13.95 1.88
CA PHE A 391 9.57 14.78 0.96
C PHE A 391 8.70 15.48 -0.09
N GLU A 392 7.45 15.03 -0.29
CA GLU A 392 6.55 15.61 -1.28
C GLU A 392 5.76 16.78 -0.67
N PRO A 393 6.03 18.04 -1.05
CA PRO A 393 5.39 19.19 -0.44
C PRO A 393 3.88 19.24 -0.69
N ASN A 394 3.42 18.69 -1.82
CA ASN A 394 2.01 18.70 -2.16
C ASN A 394 1.28 17.48 -1.55
N PRO A 395 0.28 17.66 -0.68
CA PRO A 395 -0.42 16.55 -0.05
C PRO A 395 -1.17 15.65 -1.04
N MET A 396 -1.63 16.19 -2.19
CA MET A 396 -2.26 15.39 -3.24
C MET A 396 -1.25 14.45 -3.87
N TYR A 397 -0.07 14.93 -4.26
CA TYR A 397 0.98 14.08 -4.81
C TYR A 397 1.49 13.06 -3.81
N ALA A 398 1.68 13.45 -2.55
CA ALA A 398 2.03 12.52 -1.49
C ALA A 398 1.01 11.37 -1.41
N GLN A 399 -0.30 11.67 -1.51
CA GLN A 399 -1.32 10.63 -1.56
C GLN A 399 -1.22 9.76 -2.83
N GLU A 400 -0.86 10.34 -3.97
CA GLU A 400 -0.71 9.63 -5.25
C GLU A 400 0.49 8.68 -5.29
N MET A 401 1.55 8.90 -4.51
CA MET A 401 2.71 7.98 -4.45
C MET A 401 2.36 6.54 -4.02
N ASP A 402 1.19 6.34 -3.42
CA ASP A 402 0.67 5.02 -2.99
C ASP A 402 -0.43 4.49 -3.91
N ARG A 403 -0.75 5.20 -5.00
CA ARG A 403 -1.71 4.68 -5.97
C ARG A 403 -1.08 3.57 -6.77
N ASN A 404 -1.84 2.52 -7.00
CA ASN A 404 -1.42 1.49 -7.94
C ASN A 404 -1.45 2.13 -9.34
N VAL A 405 -0.38 1.97 -10.13
CA VAL A 405 -0.34 2.39 -11.54
C VAL A 405 -1.57 1.89 -12.29
N LEU A 406 -2.07 0.70 -11.92
CA LEU A 406 -3.31 0.17 -12.47
C LEU A 406 -4.55 0.96 -12.04
N ASP A 407 -4.64 1.43 -10.80
CA ASP A 407 -5.74 2.29 -10.37
C ASP A 407 -5.75 3.59 -11.17
N ILE A 408 -4.56 4.12 -11.48
CA ILE A 408 -4.39 5.31 -12.31
C ILE A 408 -4.82 4.99 -13.74
N TYR A 409 -4.32 3.93 -14.35
CA TYR A 409 -4.69 3.50 -15.69
C TYR A 409 -6.21 3.25 -15.81
N LEU A 410 -6.81 2.56 -14.84
CA LEU A 410 -8.25 2.33 -14.80
C LEU A 410 -9.03 3.63 -14.59
N ALA A 411 -8.50 4.59 -13.82
CA ALA A 411 -9.10 5.91 -13.72
C ALA A 411 -9.06 6.63 -15.08
N ILE A 412 -7.95 6.57 -15.82
CA ILE A 412 -7.84 7.12 -17.19
C ILE A 412 -8.89 6.48 -18.10
N TYR A 413 -8.93 5.15 -18.16
CA TYR A 413 -9.85 4.41 -19.04
C TYR A 413 -11.33 4.62 -18.69
N ARG A 414 -11.66 4.78 -17.40
CA ARG A 414 -13.04 5.00 -16.94
C ARG A 414 -13.50 6.44 -17.13
N SER A 415 -12.57 7.41 -17.20
CA SER A 415 -12.92 8.83 -17.18
C SER A 415 -13.61 9.32 -18.45
N THR A 416 -13.66 8.56 -19.55
CA THR A 416 -14.77 8.49 -20.54
C THR A 416 -14.30 7.78 -21.83
N PRO A 417 -15.09 6.83 -22.40
CA PRO A 417 -14.76 6.20 -23.69
C PRO A 417 -14.79 7.17 -24.89
N ASN A 418 -15.33 8.38 -24.71
CA ASN A 418 -15.60 9.36 -25.77
C ASN A 418 -15.03 10.77 -25.51
N ALA A 419 -14.35 11.03 -24.38
CA ALA A 419 -13.55 12.26 -24.32
C ALA A 419 -12.31 12.01 -25.17
N SER A 420 -12.14 12.83 -26.21
CA SER A 420 -10.85 13.02 -26.86
C SER A 420 -9.75 13.04 -25.81
N LEU A 421 -8.74 12.19 -25.98
CA LEU A 421 -7.52 12.11 -25.15
C LEU A 421 -6.93 13.48 -24.78
N GLU A 422 -7.22 14.51 -25.58
CA GLU A 422 -6.86 15.92 -25.37
C GLU A 422 -7.51 16.62 -24.16
N LYS A 423 -8.48 16.05 -23.45
CA LYS A 423 -9.20 16.74 -22.35
C LYS A 423 -9.24 16.05 -21.01
N ILE A 424 -8.61 14.90 -20.85
CA ILE A 424 -8.48 14.29 -19.51
C ILE A 424 -7.30 14.96 -18.81
N HIS A 425 -7.47 16.25 -18.50
CA HIS A 425 -6.71 16.95 -17.45
C HIS A 425 -7.17 16.42 -16.09
N THR A 426 -7.17 15.10 -15.89
CA THR A 426 -7.10 14.63 -14.51
C THR A 426 -5.76 15.10 -14.00
N PRO A 427 -5.69 15.71 -12.81
CA PRO A 427 -4.46 16.11 -12.13
C PRO A 427 -3.63 14.87 -11.74
N GLN A 428 -3.31 14.03 -12.72
CA GLN A 428 -2.50 12.84 -12.56
C GLN A 428 -1.09 13.34 -12.57
N SER A 429 -0.46 13.19 -11.41
CA SER A 429 0.94 13.46 -11.18
C SER A 429 1.77 13.07 -12.41
N SER A 430 2.38 14.07 -13.04
CA SER A 430 3.43 13.89 -14.04
C SER A 430 4.54 12.95 -13.55
N PHE A 431 4.68 12.75 -12.23
CA PHE A 431 5.60 11.76 -11.65
C PHE A 431 5.17 10.30 -11.89
N ILE A 432 3.90 10.02 -12.13
CA ILE A 432 3.42 8.66 -12.45
C ILE A 432 3.81 8.26 -13.88
N LEU A 433 3.80 9.23 -14.79
CA LEU A 433 4.17 9.01 -16.20
C LEU A 433 5.66 9.28 -16.46
N GLY A 434 6.30 10.10 -15.62
CA GLY A 434 7.73 10.37 -15.64
C GLY A 434 8.53 9.22 -15.02
N GLU A 435 9.73 8.97 -15.55
CA GLU A 435 10.65 7.95 -15.06
C GLU A 435 11.40 8.40 -13.78
N HIS A 436 10.71 9.04 -12.83
CA HIS A 436 11.39 9.47 -11.61
C HIS A 436 11.85 8.23 -10.81
N PRO A 437 13.14 8.12 -10.42
CA PRO A 437 13.69 6.91 -9.81
C PRO A 437 12.95 6.44 -8.56
N VAL A 438 12.52 7.39 -7.71
CA VAL A 438 11.75 7.10 -6.48
C VAL A 438 10.41 6.44 -6.80
N GLU A 439 9.64 6.92 -7.77
CA GLU A 439 8.32 6.39 -8.14
C GLU A 439 8.44 5.00 -8.75
N ILE A 440 9.44 4.79 -9.62
CA ILE A 440 9.74 3.48 -10.18
C ILE A 440 10.11 2.50 -9.06
N ALA A 441 11.03 2.88 -8.19
CA ALA A 441 11.49 2.03 -7.10
C ALA A 441 10.39 1.79 -6.06
N LEU A 442 9.54 2.79 -5.74
CA LEU A 442 8.37 2.60 -4.89
C LEU A 442 7.37 1.64 -5.52
N TRP A 443 7.09 1.76 -6.82
CA TRP A 443 6.23 0.81 -7.51
C TRP A 443 6.80 -0.60 -7.46
N GLN A 444 8.10 -0.78 -7.71
CA GLN A 444 8.78 -2.07 -7.64
C GLN A 444 8.81 -2.64 -6.21
N ALA A 445 9.08 -1.78 -5.21
CA ALA A 445 9.04 -2.12 -3.79
C ALA A 445 7.64 -2.58 -3.41
N ARG A 446 6.59 -1.88 -3.85
CA ARG A 446 5.21 -2.32 -3.64
C ARG A 446 4.97 -3.69 -4.25
N VAL A 447 5.30 -3.90 -5.53
CA VAL A 447 5.13 -5.21 -6.18
C VAL A 447 5.89 -6.31 -5.42
N ALA A 448 7.10 -6.02 -4.93
CA ALA A 448 7.88 -6.93 -4.08
C ALA A 448 7.19 -7.19 -2.73
N ALA A 449 6.64 -6.17 -2.08
CA ALA A 449 5.88 -6.30 -0.83
C ALA A 449 4.62 -7.16 -1.02
N GLU A 450 3.89 -6.91 -2.10
CA GLU A 450 2.67 -7.62 -2.48
C GLU A 450 2.94 -9.09 -2.79
N SER A 451 4.09 -9.41 -3.39
CA SER A 451 4.57 -10.76 -3.69
C SER A 451 5.37 -11.44 -2.56
N LEU A 452 5.48 -10.75 -1.42
CA LEU A 452 6.22 -11.19 -0.23
C LEU A 452 7.69 -11.54 -0.52
N ASP A 453 8.31 -10.78 -1.42
CA ASP A 453 9.72 -10.86 -1.72
C ASP A 453 10.49 -9.81 -0.90
N GLY A 454 10.83 -10.18 0.34
CA GLY A 454 11.53 -9.28 1.27
C GLY A 454 12.91 -8.85 0.78
N ILE A 455 13.62 -9.72 0.04
CA ILE A 455 14.96 -9.38 -0.49
C ILE A 455 14.81 -8.32 -1.58
N ARG A 456 13.95 -8.57 -2.57
CA ARG A 456 13.70 -7.58 -3.63
C ARG A 456 13.16 -6.28 -3.06
N PHE A 457 12.24 -6.34 -2.08
CA PHE A 457 11.72 -5.15 -1.42
C PHE A 457 12.84 -4.27 -0.86
N LYS A 458 13.80 -4.87 -0.14
CA LYS A 458 14.90 -4.15 0.50
C LYS A 458 15.86 -3.53 -0.51
N GLN A 459 16.09 -4.20 -1.65
CA GLN A 459 16.83 -3.63 -2.77
C GLN A 459 16.16 -2.39 -3.35
N GLU A 460 14.85 -2.44 -3.61
CA GLU A 460 14.11 -1.29 -4.13
C GLU A 460 14.00 -0.15 -3.09
N ARG A 461 13.88 -0.51 -1.81
CA ARG A 461 13.96 0.44 -0.70
C ARG A 461 15.29 1.18 -0.71
N ASP A 462 16.42 0.48 -0.89
CA ASP A 462 17.75 1.10 -0.92
C ASP A 462 17.84 2.17 -2.03
N VAL A 463 17.24 1.93 -3.20
CA VAL A 463 17.16 2.92 -4.28
C VAL A 463 16.40 4.18 -3.84
N VAL A 464 15.21 4.00 -3.24
CA VAL A 464 14.39 5.12 -2.74
C VAL A 464 15.14 5.90 -1.66
N VAL A 465 15.69 5.19 -0.68
CA VAL A 465 16.37 5.77 0.48
C VAL A 465 17.65 6.48 0.06
N THR A 466 18.47 5.89 -0.79
CA THR A 466 19.69 6.52 -1.30
C THR A 466 19.39 7.85 -1.99
N TYR A 467 18.32 7.92 -2.80
CA TYR A 467 17.91 9.15 -3.45
C TYR A 467 17.45 10.22 -2.43
N LEU A 468 16.54 9.85 -1.52
CA LEU A 468 15.95 10.79 -0.58
C LEU A 468 16.90 11.21 0.56
N GLU A 469 17.85 10.37 0.95
CA GLU A 469 18.86 10.71 1.95
C GLU A 469 19.81 11.80 1.45
N GLN A 470 20.06 11.89 0.15
CA GLN A 470 20.80 13.02 -0.41
C GLN A 470 20.04 14.34 -0.17
N GLN A 471 18.74 14.35 -0.41
CA GLN A 471 17.90 15.51 -0.13
C GLN A 471 17.82 15.80 1.37
N PHE A 472 17.69 14.78 2.21
CA PHE A 472 17.70 14.91 3.67
C PHE A 472 18.96 15.64 4.17
N ARG A 473 20.14 15.29 3.65
CA ARG A 473 21.41 15.96 3.99
C ARG A 473 21.39 17.44 3.62
N THR A 474 20.83 17.79 2.46
CA THR A 474 20.67 19.19 2.03
C THR A 474 19.75 19.95 2.97
N ILE A 475 18.61 19.36 3.36
CA ILE A 475 17.66 19.94 4.32
C ILE A 475 18.34 20.15 5.67
N LEU A 476 19.03 19.13 6.19
CA LEU A 476 19.75 19.20 7.46
C LEU A 476 20.83 20.29 7.44
N ALA A 477 21.62 20.40 6.37
CA ALA A 477 22.65 21.42 6.24
C ALA A 477 22.06 22.84 6.20
N ALA A 478 20.92 23.04 5.55
CA ALA A 478 20.23 24.32 5.54
C ALA A 478 19.60 24.65 6.90
N HIS A 479 18.96 23.69 7.56
CA HIS A 479 18.43 23.82 8.93
C HIS A 479 19.54 24.22 9.92
N ILE A 480 20.68 23.52 9.93
CA ILE A 480 21.83 23.82 10.80
C ILE A 480 22.34 25.25 10.55
N ARG A 481 22.41 25.70 9.29
CA ARG A 481 22.86 27.06 8.95
C ARG A 481 21.91 28.14 9.49
N VAL A 482 20.61 27.98 9.27
CA VAL A 482 19.58 28.91 9.79
C VAL A 482 19.63 28.93 11.32
N ARG A 483 19.64 27.75 11.95
CA ARG A 483 19.68 27.62 13.41
C ARG A 483 20.92 28.27 14.02
N ASN A 484 22.11 27.92 13.52
CA ASN A 484 23.37 28.49 14.01
C ASN A 484 23.41 30.01 13.84
N TYR A 485 22.85 30.54 12.74
CA TYR A 485 22.75 31.98 12.52
C TYR A 485 21.87 32.66 13.57
N ILE A 486 20.72 32.05 13.89
CA ILE A 486 19.76 32.56 14.87
C ILE A 486 20.36 32.48 16.28
N GLU A 487 20.89 31.33 16.69
CA GLU A 487 21.42 31.11 18.03
C GLU A 487 22.60 32.05 18.35
N ARG A 488 23.47 32.35 17.38
CA ARG A 488 24.55 33.35 17.53
C ARG A 488 24.05 34.79 17.72
N ARG A 489 22.78 35.06 17.42
CA ARG A 489 22.15 36.40 17.46
C ARG A 489 20.93 36.44 18.38
N GLN A 490 20.75 35.42 19.23
CA GLN A 490 19.66 35.31 20.19
C GLN A 490 20.13 35.69 21.60
N PHE A 491 20.67 36.91 21.71
CA PHE A 491 21.12 37.52 22.97
C PHE A 491 20.40 38.86 23.18
N ALA A 492 20.40 39.35 24.42
CA ALA A 492 19.81 40.64 24.75
C ALA A 492 20.43 41.75 23.88
N GLY A 493 19.59 42.57 23.23
CA GLY A 493 20.00 43.63 22.32
C GLY A 493 20.41 43.19 20.91
N MET A 494 20.28 41.90 20.56
CA MET A 494 20.61 41.37 19.23
C MET A 494 19.37 41.18 18.34
N LEU A 495 19.60 40.80 17.09
CA LEU A 495 18.56 40.70 16.04
C LEU A 495 17.35 39.85 16.44
N PHE A 496 17.59 38.75 17.15
CA PHE A 496 16.55 37.81 17.59
C PHE A 496 16.34 37.83 19.09
N ASP A 497 16.66 38.94 19.76
CA ASP A 497 16.38 39.13 21.19
C ASP A 497 14.92 38.78 21.52
N ALA A 498 14.73 37.98 22.56
CA ALA A 498 13.43 37.69 23.16
C ALA A 498 12.81 38.97 23.77
N GLY A 499 13.65 39.88 24.25
CA GLY A 499 13.28 41.26 24.55
C GLY A 499 12.98 42.05 23.27
N ALA A 500 11.87 42.78 23.25
CA ALA A 500 11.51 43.60 22.10
C ALA A 500 12.47 44.80 21.97
N LEU A 501 13.37 44.75 20.99
CA LEU A 501 13.96 45.96 20.43
C LEU A 501 12.88 46.67 19.62
N VAL A 502 12.16 47.58 20.28
CA VAL A 502 11.17 48.43 19.60
C VAL A 502 11.94 49.58 18.93
N PRO A 503 11.94 49.68 17.59
CA PRO A 503 12.57 50.81 16.92
C PRO A 503 11.91 52.12 17.35
N ARG A 504 12.70 53.16 17.61
CA ARG A 504 12.19 54.45 18.13
C ARG A 504 11.45 55.25 17.07
N ASN A 505 11.71 54.97 15.79
CA ASN A 505 11.10 55.63 14.65
C ASN A 505 11.14 54.74 13.40
N GLU A 506 10.47 55.18 12.33
CA GLU A 506 10.40 54.47 11.04
C GLU A 506 11.76 54.27 10.37
N THR A 507 12.70 55.20 10.58
CA THR A 507 14.05 55.09 10.00
C THR A 507 14.83 53.96 10.66
N GLU A 508 14.77 53.86 11.98
CA GLU A 508 15.36 52.76 12.74
C GLU A 508 14.69 51.42 12.40
N SER A 509 13.36 51.39 12.28
CA SER A 509 12.62 50.21 11.81
C SER A 509 13.15 49.73 10.46
N ARG A 510 13.31 50.64 9.50
CA ARG A 510 13.83 50.31 8.17
C ARG A 510 15.27 49.78 8.23
N ILE A 511 16.15 50.39 9.01
CA ILE A 511 17.54 49.93 9.19
C ILE A 511 17.57 48.54 9.83
N MET A 512 16.73 48.29 10.84
CA MET A 512 16.63 46.98 11.47
C MET A 512 16.08 45.92 10.50
N SER A 513 15.05 46.24 9.70
CA SER A 513 14.55 45.34 8.66
C SER A 513 15.62 44.96 7.64
N GLN A 514 16.54 45.87 7.29
CA GLN A 514 17.65 45.53 6.39
C GLN A 514 18.59 44.47 6.98
N LYS A 515 18.73 44.40 8.30
CA LYS A 515 19.52 43.34 8.97
C LYS A 515 18.90 41.94 8.80
N LEU A 516 17.63 41.84 8.41
CA LEU A 516 16.97 40.57 8.11
C LEU A 516 17.25 40.04 6.69
N TYR A 517 17.94 40.76 5.80
CA TYR A 517 18.19 40.25 4.45
C TYR A 517 19.03 38.97 4.44
N ILE A 518 20.12 38.93 5.21
CA ILE A 518 20.98 37.74 5.31
C ILE A 518 20.20 36.52 5.85
N PRO A 519 19.52 36.59 7.01
CA PRO A 519 18.75 35.43 7.48
C PRO A 519 17.60 35.08 6.55
N THR A 520 16.99 36.05 5.87
CA THR A 520 15.96 35.78 4.85
C THR A 520 16.54 34.97 3.69
N ALA A 521 17.74 35.29 3.20
CA ALA A 521 18.40 34.50 2.16
C ALA A 521 18.72 33.07 2.62
N LEU A 522 19.17 32.88 3.87
CA LEU A 522 19.36 31.55 4.47
C LEU A 522 18.04 30.78 4.58
N LEU A 523 16.97 31.49 4.95
CA LEU A 523 15.64 30.92 5.09
C LEU A 523 15.05 30.52 3.73
N GLU A 524 15.30 31.27 2.67
CA GLU A 524 14.95 30.88 1.30
C GLU A 524 15.72 29.65 0.84
N GLU A 525 17.01 29.55 1.20
CA GLU A 525 17.80 28.35 0.92
C GLU A 525 17.23 27.12 1.67
N TYR A 526 16.82 27.31 2.92
CA TYR A 526 16.15 26.27 3.69
C TYR A 526 14.81 25.88 3.06
N ALA A 527 14.00 26.86 2.66
CA ALA A 527 12.75 26.61 1.96
C ALA A 527 12.97 25.84 0.65
N ARG A 528 14.02 26.18 -0.12
CA ARG A 528 14.38 25.50 -1.36
C ARG A 528 14.83 24.06 -1.12
N SER A 529 15.60 23.79 -0.08
CA SER A 529 16.04 22.43 0.27
C SER A 529 14.88 21.47 0.58
N LEU A 530 13.76 22.01 1.07
CA LEU A 530 12.54 21.25 1.36
C LEU A 530 11.69 20.97 0.10
N VAL A 531 12.05 21.53 -1.05
CA VAL A 531 11.46 21.14 -2.34
C VAL A 531 12.16 19.87 -2.80
N ARG A 532 11.37 18.89 -3.22
CA ARG A 532 11.87 17.61 -3.72
C ARG A 532 12.78 17.81 -4.92
N ASP A 533 13.95 17.17 -4.90
CA ASP A 533 14.86 17.13 -6.03
C ASP A 533 14.17 16.43 -7.21
N MET A 534 14.27 17.03 -8.40
CA MET A 534 13.68 16.49 -9.63
C MET A 534 14.74 16.47 -10.72
N ALA A 535 14.80 15.34 -11.45
CA ALA A 535 15.60 15.30 -12.67
C ALA A 535 15.03 16.31 -13.71
N PRO A 536 15.87 16.90 -14.58
CA PRO A 536 15.43 17.96 -15.50
C PRO A 536 14.25 17.59 -16.40
N ASP A 537 14.19 16.34 -16.85
CA ASP A 537 13.11 15.76 -17.66
C ASP A 537 11.80 15.61 -16.86
N VAL A 538 11.89 15.25 -15.59
CA VAL A 538 10.73 15.24 -14.67
C VAL A 538 10.28 16.66 -14.38
N TYR A 539 11.22 17.59 -14.22
CA TYR A 539 10.94 19.00 -13.98
C TYR A 539 10.17 19.64 -15.13
N GLU A 540 10.45 19.29 -16.39
CA GLU A 540 9.67 19.79 -17.54
C GLU A 540 8.19 19.41 -17.41
N ASN A 541 7.90 18.12 -17.16
CA ASN A 541 6.52 17.66 -16.99
C ASN A 541 5.86 18.22 -15.73
N TYR A 542 6.64 18.43 -14.67
CA TYR A 542 6.18 19.08 -13.44
C TYR A 542 5.88 20.56 -13.68
N ALA A 543 6.71 21.27 -14.43
CA ALA A 543 6.57 22.69 -14.75
C ALA A 543 5.36 22.95 -15.65
N VAL A 544 5.16 22.13 -16.69
CA VAL A 544 3.94 22.20 -17.55
C VAL A 544 2.69 22.01 -16.70
N TYR A 545 2.69 21.00 -15.84
CA TYR A 545 1.58 20.76 -14.94
C TYR A 545 1.37 21.90 -13.93
N HIS A 546 2.46 22.46 -13.40
CA HIS A 546 2.42 23.62 -12.52
C HIS A 546 1.80 24.83 -13.20
N LEU A 547 2.15 25.09 -14.46
CA LEU A 547 1.57 26.17 -15.25
C LEU A 547 0.06 25.96 -15.49
N ASP A 548 -0.37 24.72 -15.72
CA ASP A 548 -1.78 24.38 -15.83
C ASP A 548 -2.51 24.54 -14.48
N MET A 549 -1.88 24.15 -13.37
CA MET A 549 -2.43 24.27 -12.02
C MET A 549 -2.36 25.67 -11.42
N GLN A 550 -1.49 26.56 -11.92
CA GLN A 550 -1.50 27.98 -11.56
C GLN A 550 -2.82 28.67 -11.92
N GLN A 551 -3.63 28.05 -12.80
CA GLN A 551 -5.01 28.47 -13.04
C GLN A 551 -5.97 28.13 -11.88
N CYS A 552 -5.54 27.31 -10.92
CA CYS A 552 -6.22 27.00 -9.65
C CYS A 552 -5.36 27.48 -8.44
N PRO A 553 -5.21 28.79 -8.25
CA PRO A 553 -4.27 29.38 -7.28
C PRO A 553 -4.56 29.07 -5.81
N GLU A 554 -5.78 28.62 -5.47
CA GLU A 554 -6.19 28.42 -4.06
C GLU A 554 -5.63 27.13 -3.43
N ASP A 555 -5.26 26.12 -4.22
CA ASP A 555 -4.91 24.79 -3.67
C ASP A 555 -3.41 24.45 -3.71
N PHE A 556 -2.63 25.08 -4.61
CA PHE A 556 -1.24 24.70 -4.83
C PHE A 556 -0.23 25.58 -4.07
N ASP A 557 -0.49 26.90 -3.97
CA ASP A 557 0.44 27.89 -3.43
C ASP A 557 0.28 28.14 -1.92
N ASN A 558 -0.54 27.33 -1.26
CA ASN A 558 -0.97 27.52 0.14
C ASN A 558 -0.14 26.73 1.16
N SER A 559 1.09 26.30 0.82
CA SER A 559 1.96 25.76 1.87
C SER A 559 2.23 26.87 2.90
N GLU A 560 2.03 26.58 4.19
CA GLU A 560 2.23 27.54 5.31
C GLU A 560 3.57 28.29 5.17
N ARG A 561 4.58 27.57 4.66
CA ARG A 561 5.90 28.09 4.29
C ARG A 561 5.85 29.19 3.22
N GLN A 562 5.30 28.93 2.03
CA GLN A 562 5.26 29.91 0.93
C GLN A 562 4.50 31.17 1.34
N ILE A 563 3.37 30.99 2.03
CA ILE A 563 2.58 32.10 2.58
C ILE A 563 3.44 32.95 3.52
N SER A 564 4.14 32.32 4.47
CA SER A 564 4.96 33.03 5.46
C SER A 564 6.18 33.71 4.80
N THR A 565 6.85 33.07 3.85
CA THR A 565 7.96 33.67 3.09
C THR A 565 7.50 34.87 2.26
N LYS A 566 6.33 34.78 1.61
CA LYS A 566 5.75 35.91 0.86
C LYS A 566 5.41 37.08 1.78
N LYS A 567 4.75 36.83 2.92
CA LYS A 567 4.44 37.85 3.92
C LYS A 567 5.69 38.49 4.51
N LEU A 568 6.75 37.71 4.72
CA LEU A 568 8.06 38.21 5.11
C LEU A 568 8.61 39.21 4.09
N HIS A 569 8.60 38.86 2.79
CA HIS A 569 9.04 39.79 1.74
C HIS A 569 8.21 41.07 1.68
N GLU A 570 6.89 40.95 1.81
CA GLU A 570 5.99 42.12 1.87
C GLU A 570 6.31 43.02 3.07
N ALA A 571 6.51 42.43 4.26
CA ALA A 571 6.88 43.17 5.46
C ALA A 571 8.25 43.86 5.31
N LEU A 572 9.24 43.17 4.73
CA LEU A 572 10.56 43.73 4.45
C LEU A 572 10.50 44.88 3.44
N ALA A 573 9.67 44.77 2.41
CA ALA A 573 9.46 45.82 1.43
C ALA A 573 8.83 47.08 2.04
N LEU A 574 7.95 46.91 3.04
CA LEU A 574 7.33 48.00 3.79
C LEU A 574 8.25 48.59 4.87
N GLY A 575 9.36 47.92 5.22
CA GLY A 575 10.25 48.34 6.30
C GLY A 575 9.64 48.21 7.70
N ASP A 576 8.65 47.31 7.86
CA ASP A 576 7.96 47.04 9.12
C ASP A 576 8.74 45.97 9.90
N TRP A 577 9.58 46.40 10.84
CA TRP A 577 10.49 45.54 11.59
C TRP A 577 9.77 44.45 12.39
N GLU A 578 8.74 44.82 13.16
CA GLU A 578 8.01 43.90 14.03
C GLU A 578 7.31 42.83 13.20
N LYS A 579 6.66 43.26 12.11
CA LYS A 579 6.01 42.31 11.19
C LYS A 579 7.03 41.44 10.48
N SER A 580 8.16 41.97 10.01
CA SER A 580 9.23 41.17 9.40
C SER A 580 9.77 40.12 10.36
N LYS A 581 10.00 40.47 11.63
CA LYS A 581 10.47 39.54 12.65
C LYS A 581 9.44 38.44 12.93
N LEU A 582 8.17 38.80 13.06
CA LEU A 582 7.08 37.85 13.28
C LEU A 582 6.94 36.86 12.12
N GLU A 583 6.91 37.36 10.88
CA GLU A 583 6.76 36.51 9.69
C GLU A 583 8.02 35.64 9.45
N PHE A 584 9.20 36.13 9.80
CA PHE A 584 10.44 35.33 9.79
C PHE A 584 10.34 34.13 10.74
N ARG A 585 9.90 34.36 11.99
CA ARG A 585 9.67 33.29 12.98
C ARG A 585 8.66 32.27 12.46
N SER A 586 7.50 32.75 12.01
CA SER A 586 6.43 31.90 11.45
C SER A 586 6.93 31.04 10.29
N ALA A 587 7.71 31.62 9.37
CA ALA A 587 8.28 30.88 8.25
C ALA A 587 9.30 29.81 8.70
N CYS A 588 10.15 30.14 9.67
CA CYS A 588 11.12 29.19 10.25
C CYS A 588 10.41 28.02 10.96
N ASP A 589 9.42 28.31 11.81
CA ASP A 589 8.65 27.29 12.53
C ASP A 589 7.89 26.35 11.57
N ALA A 590 7.33 26.89 10.49
CA ALA A 590 6.67 26.10 9.46
C ALA A 590 7.65 25.12 8.75
N MET A 591 8.90 25.54 8.54
CA MET A 591 9.95 24.70 7.96
C MET A 591 10.48 23.66 8.93
N ASP A 592 10.71 24.05 10.18
CA ASP A 592 11.15 23.16 11.26
C ASP A 592 10.12 22.05 11.50
N LYS A 593 8.83 22.39 11.58
CA LYS A 593 7.73 21.42 11.69
C LYS A 593 7.77 20.41 10.54
N ARG A 594 8.04 20.85 9.31
CA ARG A 594 8.17 19.93 8.17
C ARG A 594 9.41 19.05 8.32
N PHE A 595 10.54 19.62 8.70
CA PHE A 595 11.77 18.86 8.92
C PHE A 595 11.64 17.82 10.04
N GLU A 596 10.93 18.14 11.12
CA GLU A 596 10.59 17.21 12.20
C GLU A 596 9.80 16.00 11.67
N THR A 597 8.81 16.22 10.80
CA THR A 597 8.09 15.10 10.17
C THR A 597 8.99 14.23 9.29
N VAL A 598 10.00 14.81 8.65
CA VAL A 598 11.01 14.07 7.89
C VAL A 598 11.87 13.22 8.82
N ILE A 599 12.36 13.78 9.92
CA ILE A 599 13.14 13.07 10.94
C ILE A 599 12.32 11.93 11.55
N GLU A 600 11.06 12.17 11.91
CA GLU A 600 10.19 11.16 12.50
C GLU A 600 9.97 9.98 11.52
N ALA A 601 9.66 10.28 10.26
CA ALA A 601 9.49 9.25 9.24
C ALA A 601 10.79 8.47 9.01
N ARG A 602 11.94 9.16 9.02
CA ARG A 602 13.28 8.54 8.90
C ARG A 602 13.57 7.60 10.06
N HIS A 603 13.29 8.02 11.30
CA HIS A 603 13.46 7.18 12.49
C HIS A 603 12.59 5.93 12.44
N ASN A 604 11.38 6.04 11.89
CA ASN A 604 10.43 4.94 11.80
C ASN A 604 10.62 4.05 10.56
N LEU A 605 11.53 4.40 9.64
CA LEU A 605 11.75 3.70 8.37
C LEU A 605 12.04 2.20 8.55
N PHE A 606 12.84 1.85 9.56
CA PHE A 606 13.25 0.47 9.86
C PHE A 606 12.52 -0.16 11.05
N SER A 607 11.48 0.50 11.57
CA SER A 607 10.73 -0.01 12.74
C SER A 607 10.06 -1.37 12.52
N ALA A 608 9.87 -1.76 11.25
CA ALA A 608 9.28 -3.04 10.85
C ALA A 608 10.32 -4.09 10.40
N ASP A 609 11.61 -3.75 10.37
CA ASP A 609 12.69 -4.68 10.02
C ASP A 609 13.01 -5.58 11.22
N VAL A 610 12.58 -6.84 11.13
CA VAL A 610 12.75 -7.81 12.22
C VAL A 610 14.13 -8.47 12.16
N THR A 611 14.70 -8.61 10.97
CA THR A 611 15.93 -9.39 10.77
C THR A 611 17.21 -8.61 11.06
N GLY A 612 17.12 -7.27 11.21
CA GLY A 612 18.27 -6.37 11.33
C GLY A 612 19.07 -6.18 10.02
N ASP A 613 18.78 -6.95 8.98
CA ASP A 613 19.36 -6.75 7.64
C ASP A 613 18.55 -5.69 6.90
N HIS A 614 19.05 -4.45 6.89
CA HIS A 614 18.38 -3.33 6.23
C HIS A 614 18.73 -3.21 4.73
N GLN A 615 19.82 -3.83 4.27
CA GLN A 615 20.38 -3.67 2.92
C GLN A 615 20.63 -2.22 2.46
N CYS A 616 20.57 -1.25 3.37
CA CYS A 616 20.87 0.16 3.11
C CYS A 616 21.52 0.76 4.37
N GLU A 617 22.50 1.64 4.18
CA GLU A 617 23.25 2.29 5.25
C GLU A 617 22.64 3.65 5.56
N VAL A 618 21.72 3.71 6.53
CA VAL A 618 21.19 4.95 7.06
C VAL A 618 21.64 5.10 8.49
N VAL A 619 22.55 6.04 8.73
CA VAL A 619 22.97 6.38 10.09
C VAL A 619 21.86 7.21 10.74
N VAL A 620 21.09 6.59 11.63
CA VAL A 620 20.03 7.24 12.41
C VAL A 620 20.64 7.80 13.70
N ASP A 621 21.31 8.95 13.59
CA ASP A 621 21.84 9.67 14.75
C ASP A 621 20.69 10.29 15.55
N LYS A 622 20.36 9.71 16.71
CA LYS A 622 19.28 10.21 17.57
C LYS A 622 19.59 11.55 18.24
N GLU A 623 20.87 11.93 18.34
CA GLU A 623 21.31 13.03 19.20
C GLU A 623 21.45 14.38 18.47
N VAL A 624 21.41 14.39 17.13
CA VAL A 624 21.81 15.60 16.36
C VAL A 624 20.64 16.56 16.10
N TYR A 625 19.39 16.16 16.36
CA TYR A 625 18.23 16.98 16.04
C TYR A 625 17.71 17.71 17.29
N ALA A 626 18.39 18.78 17.67
CA ALA A 626 17.86 19.69 18.68
C ALA A 626 16.50 20.23 18.19
N GLY A 627 15.46 20.23 19.04
CA GLY A 627 14.08 20.58 18.67
C GLY A 627 13.90 22.02 18.16
N SER A 628 12.65 22.43 17.92
CA SER A 628 12.31 23.76 17.38
C SER A 628 12.98 24.90 18.16
N ILE A 629 13.24 26.02 17.48
CA ILE A 629 13.91 27.19 18.07
C ILE A 629 13.03 27.79 19.18
N ASP A 630 13.57 27.90 20.40
CA ASP A 630 12.88 28.56 21.51
C ASP A 630 13.02 30.07 21.38
N TRP A 631 12.08 30.72 20.70
CA TRP A 631 12.09 32.17 20.44
C TRP A 631 11.94 33.06 21.69
N GLU A 632 11.50 32.49 22.82
CA GLU A 632 11.15 33.21 24.04
C GLU A 632 12.30 33.25 25.06
N LYS A 633 13.37 32.47 24.84
CA LYS A 633 14.54 32.46 25.72
C LYS A 633 15.77 32.97 25.00
N ASN A 634 16.36 34.03 25.54
CA ASN A 634 17.72 34.40 25.18
C ASN A 634 18.69 33.31 25.64
N LYS A 635 19.69 33.02 24.81
CA LYS A 635 20.81 32.18 25.24
C LYS A 635 21.59 32.94 26.31
N VAL A 636 21.98 32.24 27.37
CA VAL A 636 22.86 32.82 28.40
C VAL A 636 24.24 32.94 27.77
N GLY A 637 24.59 34.15 27.32
CA GLY A 637 25.91 34.41 26.75
C GLY A 637 26.97 34.47 27.85
N GLU A 638 27.93 33.56 27.82
CA GLU A 638 29.26 33.86 28.35
C GLU A 638 29.86 34.94 27.44
N SER A 639 30.07 36.14 28.00
CA SER A 639 30.36 37.37 27.28
C SER A 639 31.78 37.47 26.71
N GLU A 640 32.30 36.42 26.09
CA GLU A 640 33.54 36.47 25.31
C GLU A 640 33.19 36.65 23.83
N VAL A 641 32.74 37.87 23.48
CA VAL A 641 32.63 38.28 22.08
C VAL A 641 34.02 38.65 21.62
N GLN A 642 34.64 37.75 20.86
CA GLN A 642 35.83 38.04 20.08
C GLN A 642 35.34 38.73 18.80
N ASP A 643 35.71 40.01 18.63
CA ASP A 643 35.31 40.87 17.50
C ASP A 643 35.90 40.34 16.18
N ASP A 644 35.30 39.31 15.60
CA ASP A 644 35.48 38.95 14.19
C ASP A 644 34.55 39.86 13.35
N GLU A 645 34.86 41.16 13.29
CA GLU A 645 34.15 42.13 12.43
C GLU A 645 34.62 42.11 10.96
N ASP A 646 35.64 41.35 10.59
CA ASP A 646 36.14 41.30 9.21
C ASP A 646 35.73 40.01 8.47
N ILE A 647 34.45 39.88 8.16
CA ILE A 647 34.03 39.10 6.98
C ILE A 647 33.34 40.07 6.01
N ASP A 648 34.18 40.80 5.28
CA ASP A 648 33.79 41.49 4.04
C ASP A 648 33.19 40.46 3.07
N PHE A 649 31.89 40.64 2.75
CA PHE A 649 31.18 39.94 1.69
C PHE A 649 30.64 40.94 0.68
#